data_AF-A0A8C1IWD3-F1
#
_entry.id   AF-A0A8C1IWD3-F1
#
_cell.length_a   1.000
_cell.length_b   1.000
_cell.length_c   1.000
_cell.angle_alpha   90.00
_cell.angle_beta   90.00
_cell.angle_gamma   90.00
#
_symmetry.space_group_name_H-M   'P 1'
#
loop_
_entity.id
_entity.type
_entity.pdbx_description
1 polymer ?
#
loop_
_entity_poly.entity_id
_entity_poly.type
_entity_poly.pdbx_seq_one_letter_code
_entity_poly.pdbx_strand_id
1 'polypeptide(L)'
;MLPVLWTCHSCIVTFSLHAIEPGIVSFLQVTMRERLSLWAVFCLIVAFLPSQTVAVMSVDLGSEWIKIALVKPGVPMEIVLNKESRRKTPVAVCLKENERLFGDSALGVAVKNPKVVYRFLQSILGKPADNPQVAQYQKHFPEHQLQRDEKRGTVFFKFSEELQYTPEELLGMILNYSRGLAQDFAEQPIKDAVITVPAYFNQAERRAVLQAAHIAGLKVLQLINDNTAVALNYGVFRRKDINSTAQNIMFYDMGSGSTTATIVTYQTVKTKESGTQPQLQIRGVGFDRTLGGFEMELRLRDHLAKLFNEQKKSKKDVRENLRAMAKLLKEAQRLKTVLSANAEHTAQIEGLMDDIDFKAKVTRSEFEALCEDLFDRVPGPVKEALAAAEMNMDEIEQVILVGGSTRVPKVQDVLLKAVGKEELSKNINADEAAAMGAVYQAAALSKAFKVKPFLVRDAAVFPIQVEFSRETEEEDGVKTVKHNKRILFQRMAPYPQRKVITFNRYTDDFVFYINYGDLSFLSEQDLKVFGSQNLTTVKLSGVGSSFKKHSDAESKGIKAHFNMDESGVLILDRVKLGNTISSLFGGGSSEPNVTEPVTVILLNDSDRHLNYYYYFFFFFFFKFVLDIFGFFFFFLTVEDEEEVIPEAGTNQNQSEKQEESAQEKPETEEGKDGEPQAEEQKDNKEDKGETEAEKPEEKSDAEKAEETEADKKSKPLKKSKISEDITVELEVNDVLDPSTEDMEVLQDLTNRDLEKQEREKTLNSLEAFIFETQDKMYQNEYLAVVTEEEKEQITGKLSEASNWMDEEGYTAGTKELKEKLSELKKLCKAMFFRVEERKKWPDRLAALDSIAASMTSSIHFLSFFLNKEILIPEGDQIFTEVELKTLERVINETMTWKNETIAEQEKLSPTEKPVLLSKDIEAKLSLLDREVNYLLNKAKFAKPKPKDKAKDKNTTSTENSKANSTEDAEKVIPPKSDDEEPPTAEEKEETILELNPAENTDTGNSQSTNHPDISVDAKSFQH
;
A
#
# COMPACT_ATOMS: atom_id res chain seq x y z
N MET A 1 -21.34 15.24 -5.26
CA MET A 1 -22.45 16.21 -5.14
C MET A 1 -22.29 17.35 -6.15
N LEU A 2 -22.46 17.11 -7.46
CA LEU A 2 -22.40 18.17 -8.49
C LEU A 2 -23.71 18.43 -9.27
N PRO A 3 -24.62 17.46 -9.53
CA PRO A 3 -25.83 17.72 -10.33
C PRO A 3 -26.77 18.79 -9.76
N VAL A 4 -26.84 18.90 -8.42
CA VAL A 4 -27.84 19.69 -7.69
C VAL A 4 -27.70 21.20 -7.91
N LEU A 5 -26.50 21.70 -8.21
CA LEU A 5 -26.25 23.14 -8.36
C LEU A 5 -26.74 23.71 -9.69
N TRP A 6 -26.86 22.89 -10.74
CA TRP A 6 -27.25 23.38 -12.07
C TRP A 6 -28.75 23.66 -12.17
N THR A 7 -29.58 22.80 -11.57
CA THR A 7 -31.04 22.94 -11.55
C THR A 7 -31.55 24.18 -10.82
N CYS A 8 -30.85 24.65 -9.78
CA CYS A 8 -31.28 25.83 -9.02
C CYS A 8 -31.11 27.16 -9.76
N HIS A 9 -30.24 27.26 -10.77
CA HIS A 9 -29.97 28.55 -11.44
C HIS A 9 -30.93 28.83 -12.59
N SER A 10 -31.36 27.81 -13.35
CA SER A 10 -32.29 28.02 -14.48
C SER A 10 -33.71 28.42 -14.07
N CYS A 11 -34.22 27.91 -12.94
CA CYS A 11 -35.61 28.15 -12.52
C CYS A 11 -35.89 29.58 -12.03
N ILE A 12 -34.87 30.35 -11.64
CA ILE A 12 -35.05 31.72 -11.11
C ILE A 12 -35.16 32.75 -12.25
N VAL A 13 -34.61 32.48 -13.43
CA VAL A 13 -34.50 33.46 -14.53
C VAL A 13 -35.78 33.59 -15.36
N THR A 14 -36.71 32.62 -15.28
CA THR A 14 -37.90 32.55 -16.14
C THR A 14 -39.14 33.28 -15.59
N PHE A 15 -39.11 33.82 -14.37
CA PHE A 15 -40.31 34.30 -13.66
C PHE A 15 -40.26 35.79 -13.26
N SER A 16 -39.80 36.68 -14.14
CA SER A 16 -40.14 38.13 -14.15
C SER A 16 -39.60 38.84 -15.41
N LEU A 17 -40.22 38.59 -16.57
CA LEU A 17 -39.88 39.28 -17.84
C LEU A 17 -41.13 39.77 -18.59
N HIS A 18 -41.84 40.70 -17.96
CA HIS A 18 -42.69 41.71 -18.63
C HIS A 18 -42.40 43.06 -17.97
N ALA A 19 -42.26 44.12 -18.79
CA ALA A 19 -41.84 45.47 -18.38
C ALA A 19 -40.44 45.56 -17.71
N ILE A 20 -39.37 45.42 -18.51
CA ILE A 20 -38.01 45.86 -18.16
C ILE A 20 -37.44 46.66 -19.34
N GLU A 21 -36.80 47.81 -19.06
CA GLU A 21 -36.27 48.73 -20.06
C GLU A 21 -34.99 48.23 -20.76
N PRO A 22 -34.72 48.66 -22.02
CA PRO A 22 -33.64 48.13 -22.85
C PRO A 22 -32.22 48.33 -22.28
N GLY A 23 -32.01 49.23 -21.32
CA GLY A 23 -30.70 49.42 -20.66
C GLY A 23 -30.25 48.20 -19.83
N ILE A 24 -31.18 47.46 -19.23
CA ILE A 24 -30.88 46.39 -18.26
C ILE A 24 -30.38 45.12 -18.96
N VAL A 25 -30.81 44.86 -20.20
CA VAL A 25 -30.37 43.70 -20.99
C VAL A 25 -28.86 43.74 -21.26
N SER A 26 -28.31 44.92 -21.57
CA SER A 26 -26.88 45.11 -21.81
C SER A 26 -26.04 44.79 -20.55
N PHE A 27 -26.49 45.26 -19.38
CA PHE A 27 -25.82 45.02 -18.10
C PHE A 27 -25.81 43.53 -17.70
N LEU A 28 -26.92 42.83 -17.97
CA LEU A 28 -27.02 41.37 -17.78
C LEU A 28 -26.11 40.59 -18.74
N GLN A 29 -25.96 41.01 -19.99
CA GLN A 29 -25.05 40.35 -20.93
C GLN A 29 -23.57 40.52 -20.55
N VAL A 30 -23.16 41.70 -20.07
CA VAL A 30 -21.78 41.94 -19.60
C VAL A 30 -21.49 41.09 -18.36
N THR A 31 -22.34 41.17 -17.33
CA THR A 31 -22.14 40.43 -16.07
C THR A 31 -22.23 38.90 -16.25
N MET A 32 -23.04 38.38 -17.17
CA MET A 32 -23.00 36.95 -17.52
C MET A 32 -21.70 36.57 -18.25
N ARG A 33 -21.17 37.42 -19.13
CA ARG A 33 -19.93 37.14 -19.88
C ARG A 33 -18.70 37.14 -18.97
N GLU A 34 -18.65 38.06 -18.01
CA GLU A 34 -17.63 38.10 -16.95
C GLU A 34 -17.74 36.90 -16.01
N ARG A 35 -18.97 36.50 -15.61
CA ARG A 35 -19.16 35.27 -14.84
C ARG A 35 -18.74 34.02 -15.62
N LEU A 36 -18.99 33.95 -16.93
CA LEU A 36 -18.52 32.85 -17.78
C LEU A 36 -16.99 32.81 -17.87
N SER A 37 -16.30 33.96 -17.99
CA SER A 37 -14.84 33.99 -18.01
C SER A 37 -14.24 33.62 -16.65
N LEU A 38 -14.83 34.08 -15.54
CA LEU A 38 -14.42 33.67 -14.19
C LEU A 38 -14.64 32.17 -13.93
N TRP A 39 -15.75 31.59 -14.40
CA TRP A 39 -15.95 30.13 -14.34
C TRP A 39 -14.99 29.36 -15.24
N ALA A 40 -14.67 29.86 -16.44
CA ALA A 40 -13.68 29.24 -17.30
C ALA A 40 -12.26 29.28 -16.69
N VAL A 41 -11.89 30.41 -16.08
CA VAL A 41 -10.63 30.58 -15.34
C VAL A 41 -10.61 29.70 -14.08
N PHE A 42 -11.72 29.59 -13.34
CA PHE A 42 -11.83 28.68 -12.19
C PHE A 42 -11.69 27.21 -12.61
N CYS A 43 -12.35 26.78 -13.69
CA CYS A 43 -12.20 25.43 -14.24
C CYS A 43 -10.77 25.16 -14.73
N LEU A 44 -10.09 26.16 -15.32
CA LEU A 44 -8.66 26.08 -15.66
C LEU A 44 -7.79 25.94 -14.41
N ILE A 45 -8.01 26.76 -13.39
CA ILE A 45 -7.27 26.68 -12.12
C ILE A 45 -7.49 25.32 -11.45
N VAL A 46 -8.72 24.80 -11.43
CA VAL A 46 -9.05 23.46 -10.90
C VAL A 46 -8.40 22.34 -11.73
N ALA A 47 -8.30 22.49 -13.05
CA ALA A 47 -7.56 21.56 -13.91
C ALA A 47 -6.03 21.63 -13.74
N PHE A 48 -5.51 22.76 -13.24
CA PHE A 48 -4.10 22.96 -12.89
C PHE A 48 -3.79 22.78 -11.39
N LEU A 49 -4.78 22.49 -10.55
CA LEU A 49 -4.51 22.03 -9.19
C LEU A 49 -3.77 20.69 -9.28
N PRO A 50 -2.66 20.50 -8.55
CA PRO A 50 -1.96 19.23 -8.55
C PRO A 50 -2.89 18.16 -7.99
N SER A 51 -3.27 17.20 -8.84
CA SER A 51 -3.95 15.98 -8.38
C SER A 51 -3.08 15.35 -7.30
N GLN A 52 -3.57 15.36 -6.05
CA GLN A 52 -2.79 14.83 -4.95
C GLN A 52 -2.63 13.34 -5.20
N THR A 53 -1.37 12.90 -5.27
CA THR A 53 -1.02 11.50 -5.47
C THR A 53 -1.12 10.82 -4.10
N VAL A 54 -2.35 10.46 -3.75
CA VAL A 54 -2.72 9.96 -2.42
C VAL A 54 -2.42 8.45 -2.29
N ALA A 55 -2.39 7.73 -3.41
CA ALA A 55 -2.09 6.30 -3.43
C ALA A 55 -0.60 6.01 -3.15
N VAL A 56 -0.36 4.93 -2.41
CA VAL A 56 0.97 4.47 -1.98
C VAL A 56 1.07 2.97 -2.21
N MET A 57 2.22 2.52 -2.72
CA MET A 57 2.47 1.10 -3.02
C MET A 57 3.39 0.43 -2.00
N SER A 58 3.46 -0.89 -2.07
CA SER A 58 4.57 -1.67 -1.54
C SER A 58 5.05 -2.72 -2.53
N VAL A 59 6.25 -3.21 -2.29
CA VAL A 59 6.91 -4.25 -3.11
C VAL A 59 7.44 -5.36 -2.20
N ASP A 60 6.84 -6.54 -2.31
CA ASP A 60 7.49 -7.80 -1.91
C ASP A 60 8.49 -8.17 -3.00
N LEU A 61 9.75 -7.87 -2.73
CA LEU A 61 10.91 -8.10 -3.59
C LEU A 61 11.51 -9.47 -3.26
N GLY A 62 10.88 -10.55 -3.72
CA GLY A 62 11.40 -11.92 -3.64
C GLY A 62 12.27 -12.31 -4.85
N SER A 63 13.25 -13.21 -4.66
CA SER A 63 14.32 -13.47 -5.65
C SER A 63 13.89 -13.99 -7.03
N GLU A 64 12.71 -14.59 -7.09
CA GLU A 64 12.09 -15.12 -8.31
C GLU A 64 10.71 -14.47 -8.60
N TRP A 65 10.02 -14.00 -7.57
CA TRP A 65 8.63 -13.51 -7.65
C TRP A 65 8.46 -12.20 -6.88
N ILE A 66 8.17 -11.13 -7.62
CA ILE A 66 7.81 -9.81 -7.09
C ILE A 66 6.29 -9.71 -6.99
N LYS A 67 5.79 -9.19 -5.85
CA LYS A 67 4.36 -8.94 -5.61
C LYS A 67 4.19 -7.50 -5.19
N ILE A 68 3.14 -6.86 -5.68
CA ILE A 68 2.92 -5.43 -5.50
C ILE A 68 1.60 -5.28 -4.77
N ALA A 69 1.56 -4.47 -3.72
CA ALA A 69 0.32 -4.12 -3.04
C ALA A 69 0.10 -2.60 -3.07
N LEU A 70 -1.16 -2.17 -3.11
CA LEU A 70 -1.54 -0.77 -3.19
C LEU A 70 -2.56 -0.42 -2.11
N VAL A 71 -2.51 0.81 -1.63
CA VAL A 71 -3.63 1.47 -0.94
C VAL A 71 -3.96 2.78 -1.67
N LYS A 72 -5.25 3.03 -1.93
CA LYS A 72 -5.75 4.29 -2.52
C LYS A 72 -7.07 4.73 -1.85
N PRO A 73 -7.40 6.03 -1.78
CA PRO A 73 -8.64 6.49 -1.13
C PRO A 73 -9.89 5.77 -1.66
N GLY A 74 -10.74 5.30 -0.74
CA GLY A 74 -11.97 4.57 -1.06
C GLY A 74 -11.78 3.07 -1.38
N VAL A 75 -10.55 2.59 -1.50
CA VAL A 75 -10.22 1.18 -1.79
C VAL A 75 -9.40 0.59 -0.62
N PRO A 76 -9.64 -0.66 -0.19
CA PRO A 76 -8.81 -1.32 0.81
C PRO A 76 -7.38 -1.56 0.30
N MET A 77 -6.52 -2.08 1.18
CA MET A 77 -5.21 -2.62 0.77
C MET A 77 -5.43 -3.87 -0.09
N GLU A 78 -4.83 -3.91 -1.28
CA GLU A 78 -5.01 -5.01 -2.24
C GLU A 78 -3.74 -5.30 -3.04
N ILE A 79 -3.59 -6.56 -3.49
CA ILE A 79 -2.51 -6.98 -4.40
C ILE A 79 -2.84 -6.52 -5.83
N VAL A 80 -1.91 -5.76 -6.42
CA VAL A 80 -1.95 -5.33 -7.82
C VAL A 80 -1.69 -6.53 -8.73
N LEU A 81 -2.54 -6.71 -9.74
CA LEU A 81 -2.37 -7.74 -10.76
C LEU A 81 -1.36 -7.31 -11.84
N ASN A 82 -0.66 -8.29 -12.43
CA ASN A 82 0.16 -8.06 -13.62
C ASN A 82 -0.67 -8.05 -14.92
N LYS A 83 -0.02 -7.82 -16.07
CA LYS A 83 -0.70 -7.76 -17.39
C LYS A 83 -1.35 -9.09 -17.78
N GLU A 84 -0.89 -10.19 -17.18
CA GLU A 84 -1.40 -11.55 -17.31
C GLU A 84 -2.46 -11.90 -16.22
N SER A 85 -3.00 -10.89 -15.53
CA SER A 85 -4.00 -10.99 -14.45
C SER A 85 -3.59 -11.82 -13.21
N ARG A 86 -2.29 -11.96 -12.96
CA ARG A 86 -1.73 -12.73 -11.84
C ARG A 86 -1.36 -11.84 -10.66
N ARG A 87 -1.51 -12.38 -9.44
CA ARG A 87 -1.16 -11.77 -8.15
C ARG A 87 0.35 -11.76 -7.84
N LYS A 88 1.19 -12.27 -8.75
CA LYS A 88 2.66 -12.27 -8.65
C LYS A 88 3.29 -12.23 -10.04
N THR A 89 4.41 -11.53 -10.14
CA THR A 89 5.16 -11.33 -11.39
C THR A 89 6.56 -11.97 -11.27
N PRO A 90 7.10 -12.60 -12.32
CA PRO A 90 8.49 -13.05 -12.32
C PRO A 90 9.50 -11.90 -12.17
N VAL A 91 10.55 -12.09 -11.37
CA VAL A 91 11.72 -11.19 -11.33
C VAL A 91 12.64 -11.53 -12.50
N ALA A 92 12.24 -11.05 -13.67
CA ALA A 92 12.92 -11.23 -14.94
C ALA A 92 12.84 -9.94 -15.77
N VAL A 93 13.99 -9.53 -16.32
CA VAL A 93 14.10 -8.46 -17.32
C VAL A 93 14.82 -8.99 -18.56
N CYS A 94 14.21 -8.80 -19.72
CA CYS A 94 14.77 -9.10 -21.03
C CYS A 94 15.20 -7.78 -21.67
N LEU A 95 16.45 -7.68 -22.10
CA LEU A 95 16.93 -6.56 -22.90
C LEU A 95 16.94 -6.92 -24.38
N LYS A 96 16.44 -6.04 -25.24
CA LYS A 96 16.63 -6.06 -26.69
C LYS A 96 17.05 -4.67 -27.15
N GLU A 97 17.56 -4.58 -28.37
CA GLU A 97 18.09 -3.33 -28.94
C GLU A 97 17.08 -2.16 -28.91
N ASN A 98 15.78 -2.45 -29.10
CA ASN A 98 14.71 -1.47 -29.21
C ASN A 98 13.55 -1.63 -28.20
N GLU A 99 13.64 -2.55 -27.24
CA GLU A 99 12.59 -2.74 -26.21
C GLU A 99 13.11 -3.50 -24.98
N ARG A 100 12.44 -3.32 -23.84
CA ARG A 100 12.58 -4.18 -22.66
C ARG A 100 11.30 -4.97 -22.43
N LEU A 101 11.44 -6.25 -22.08
CA LEU A 101 10.32 -7.07 -21.61
C LEU A 101 10.53 -7.44 -20.14
N PHE A 102 9.44 -7.58 -19.40
CA PHE A 102 9.44 -7.87 -17.96
C PHE A 102 8.55 -9.08 -17.65
N GLY A 103 8.73 -9.67 -16.46
CA GLY A 103 7.80 -10.67 -15.93
C GLY A 103 7.65 -11.92 -16.81
N ASP A 104 6.40 -12.34 -17.02
CA ASP A 104 6.07 -13.51 -17.84
C ASP A 104 6.52 -13.36 -19.30
N SER A 105 6.44 -12.14 -19.86
CA SER A 105 6.97 -11.84 -21.20
C SER A 105 8.48 -12.04 -21.30
N ALA A 106 9.24 -11.70 -20.24
CA ALA A 106 10.68 -11.97 -20.17
C ALA A 106 10.97 -13.48 -20.02
N LEU A 107 10.22 -14.21 -19.18
CA LEU A 107 10.35 -15.68 -19.09
C LEU A 107 10.04 -16.39 -20.42
N GLY A 108 9.09 -15.87 -21.20
CA GLY A 108 8.79 -16.35 -22.55
C GLY A 108 9.97 -16.24 -23.53
N VAL A 109 10.87 -15.28 -23.33
CA VAL A 109 12.12 -15.14 -24.10
C VAL A 109 13.24 -16.00 -23.52
N ALA A 110 13.32 -16.21 -22.21
CA ALA A 110 14.41 -16.97 -21.57
C ALA A 110 14.61 -18.38 -22.16
N VAL A 111 13.52 -19.06 -22.55
CA VAL A 111 13.53 -20.41 -23.18
C VAL A 111 13.92 -20.37 -24.67
N LYS A 112 13.90 -19.18 -25.30
CA LYS A 112 14.26 -18.96 -26.71
C LYS A 112 15.69 -18.43 -26.86
N ASN A 113 16.05 -17.44 -26.05
CA ASN A 113 17.36 -16.80 -25.99
C ASN A 113 17.69 -16.42 -24.52
N PRO A 114 18.34 -17.31 -23.73
CA PRO A 114 18.59 -17.04 -22.31
C PRO A 114 19.61 -15.92 -22.07
N LYS A 115 20.55 -15.69 -23.01
CA LYS A 115 21.64 -14.69 -22.91
C LYS A 115 21.17 -13.26 -22.64
N VAL A 116 19.94 -12.94 -23.03
CA VAL A 116 19.38 -11.58 -22.95
C VAL A 116 18.37 -11.40 -21.82
N VAL A 117 18.14 -12.43 -20.98
CA VAL A 117 17.15 -12.40 -19.90
C VAL A 117 17.82 -12.60 -18.53
N TYR A 118 17.82 -11.54 -17.72
CA TYR A 118 18.45 -11.48 -16.41
C TYR A 118 17.43 -11.76 -15.30
N ARG A 119 17.83 -12.56 -14.29
CA ARG A 119 17.00 -13.05 -13.17
C ARG A 119 17.85 -13.17 -11.89
N PHE A 120 17.24 -13.40 -10.73
CA PHE A 120 17.93 -13.67 -9.44
C PHE A 120 18.98 -12.63 -8.99
N LEU A 121 18.85 -11.39 -9.48
CA LEU A 121 19.81 -10.28 -9.31
C LEU A 121 20.13 -9.93 -7.85
N GLN A 122 19.21 -10.21 -6.93
CA GLN A 122 19.33 -9.93 -5.50
C GLN A 122 20.61 -10.46 -4.85
N SER A 123 21.08 -11.62 -5.30
CA SER A 123 22.27 -12.29 -4.76
C SER A 123 23.57 -11.50 -4.96
N ILE A 124 23.62 -10.63 -5.97
CA ILE A 124 24.81 -9.88 -6.40
C ILE A 124 24.70 -8.35 -6.21
N LEU A 125 23.58 -7.85 -5.67
CA LEU A 125 23.39 -6.43 -5.35
C LEU A 125 24.49 -5.94 -4.39
N GLY A 126 25.19 -4.87 -4.78
CA GLY A 126 26.26 -4.28 -3.98
C GLY A 126 27.45 -5.22 -3.67
N LYS A 127 27.61 -6.34 -4.40
CA LYS A 127 28.70 -7.29 -4.16
C LYS A 127 29.95 -6.95 -4.98
N PRO A 128 31.16 -7.02 -4.38
CA PRO A 128 32.40 -6.89 -5.13
C PRO A 128 32.59 -8.09 -6.07
N ALA A 129 33.33 -7.90 -7.17
CA ALA A 129 33.45 -8.88 -8.25
C ALA A 129 34.11 -10.23 -7.86
N ASP A 130 34.81 -10.28 -6.72
CA ASP A 130 35.44 -11.47 -6.15
C ASP A 130 34.54 -12.20 -5.11
N ASN A 131 33.34 -11.70 -4.84
CA ASN A 131 32.44 -12.30 -3.85
C ASN A 131 31.93 -13.70 -4.29
N PRO A 132 31.85 -14.69 -3.38
CA PRO A 132 31.34 -16.03 -3.72
C PRO A 132 29.93 -16.06 -4.33
N GLN A 133 29.06 -15.08 -4.03
CA GLN A 133 27.73 -14.97 -4.67
C GLN A 133 27.80 -14.61 -6.15
N VAL A 134 28.77 -13.78 -6.57
CA VAL A 134 29.01 -13.43 -7.97
C VAL A 134 29.47 -14.68 -8.75
N ALA A 135 30.37 -15.47 -8.16
CA ALA A 135 30.80 -16.74 -8.72
C ALA A 135 29.65 -17.77 -8.78
N GLN A 136 28.80 -17.85 -7.76
CA GLN A 136 27.61 -18.71 -7.76
C GLN A 136 26.59 -18.28 -8.84
N TYR A 137 26.35 -16.97 -8.99
CA TYR A 137 25.51 -16.44 -10.06
C TYR A 137 26.02 -16.85 -11.44
N GLN A 138 27.31 -16.63 -11.70
CA GLN A 138 27.93 -16.95 -13.00
C GLN A 138 27.93 -18.45 -13.30
N LYS A 139 27.98 -19.31 -12.27
CA LYS A 139 27.78 -20.77 -12.38
C LYS A 139 26.33 -21.14 -12.71
N HIS A 140 25.35 -20.39 -12.20
CA HIS A 140 23.92 -20.66 -12.41
C HIS A 140 23.43 -20.17 -13.78
N PHE A 141 23.99 -19.06 -14.26
CA PHE A 141 23.68 -18.42 -15.55
C PHE A 141 24.96 -18.20 -16.39
N PRO A 142 25.61 -19.28 -16.87
CA PRO A 142 26.81 -19.18 -17.72
C PRO A 142 26.57 -18.49 -19.07
N GLU A 143 25.31 -18.25 -19.44
CA GLU A 143 24.90 -17.44 -20.59
C GLU A 143 25.15 -15.93 -20.46
N HIS A 144 25.32 -15.41 -19.24
CA HIS A 144 25.52 -13.97 -18.97
C HIS A 144 26.99 -13.61 -18.87
N GLN A 145 27.35 -12.40 -19.30
CA GLN A 145 28.72 -11.87 -19.24
C GLN A 145 28.86 -10.87 -18.08
N LEU A 146 29.18 -11.36 -16.88
CA LEU A 146 29.56 -10.47 -15.78
C LEU A 146 31.01 -10.01 -15.94
N GLN A 147 31.25 -8.72 -15.71
CA GLN A 147 32.57 -8.10 -15.72
C GLN A 147 32.74 -7.21 -14.48
N ARG A 148 34.00 -6.99 -14.08
CA ARG A 148 34.36 -6.15 -12.94
C ARG A 148 34.29 -4.67 -13.33
N ASP A 149 33.61 -3.89 -12.51
CA ASP A 149 33.65 -2.44 -12.57
C ASP A 149 34.91 -1.94 -11.84
N GLU A 150 35.90 -1.40 -12.57
CA GLU A 150 37.14 -0.92 -11.94
C GLU A 150 36.98 0.43 -11.19
N LYS A 151 35.82 1.10 -11.29
CA LYS A 151 35.51 2.28 -10.47
C LYS A 151 34.77 1.90 -9.18
N ARG A 152 33.79 1.00 -9.27
CA ARG A 152 32.93 0.59 -8.14
C ARG A 152 33.44 -0.66 -7.40
N GLY A 153 34.33 -1.45 -7.99
CA GLY A 153 34.78 -2.76 -7.48
C GLY A 153 33.73 -3.87 -7.55
N THR A 154 32.47 -3.53 -7.82
CA THR A 154 31.33 -4.43 -8.04
C THR A 154 31.30 -4.98 -9.47
N VAL A 155 30.16 -5.50 -9.92
CA VAL A 155 29.98 -6.05 -11.27
C VAL A 155 29.03 -5.23 -12.14
N PHE A 156 29.13 -5.47 -13.44
CA PHE A 156 28.11 -5.14 -14.44
C PHE A 156 27.95 -6.30 -15.44
N PHE A 157 26.80 -6.34 -16.09
CA PHE A 157 26.52 -7.22 -17.23
C PHE A 157 26.91 -6.51 -18.53
N LYS A 158 27.83 -7.09 -19.32
CA LYS A 158 28.14 -6.60 -20.67
C LYS A 158 27.07 -7.12 -21.64
N PHE A 159 26.19 -6.22 -22.13
CA PHE A 159 25.13 -6.55 -23.07
C PHE A 159 25.58 -6.38 -24.53
N SER A 160 26.29 -5.30 -24.84
CA SER A 160 26.97 -5.07 -26.13
C SER A 160 28.39 -4.52 -25.91
N GLU A 161 29.06 -4.03 -26.96
CA GLU A 161 30.34 -3.31 -26.81
C GLU A 161 30.16 -1.94 -26.14
N GLU A 162 28.99 -1.33 -26.29
CA GLU A 162 28.64 0.02 -25.82
C GLU A 162 27.71 0.00 -24.61
N LEU A 163 26.87 -1.05 -24.50
CA LEU A 163 25.84 -1.16 -23.46
C LEU A 163 26.29 -2.13 -22.35
N GLN A 164 26.39 -1.58 -21.15
CA GLN A 164 26.65 -2.26 -19.89
C GLN A 164 25.52 -1.91 -18.91
N TYR A 165 25.12 -2.86 -18.06
CA TYR A 165 24.09 -2.62 -17.05
C TYR A 165 24.45 -3.26 -15.71
N THR A 166 24.31 -2.51 -14.63
CA THR A 166 24.56 -2.94 -13.26
C THR A 166 23.40 -3.77 -12.71
N PRO A 167 23.63 -4.64 -11.70
CA PRO A 167 22.53 -5.31 -10.98
C PRO A 167 21.51 -4.33 -10.40
N GLU A 168 21.98 -3.15 -9.97
CA GLU A 168 21.18 -2.07 -9.41
C GLU A 168 20.28 -1.41 -10.47
N GLU A 169 20.79 -1.08 -11.66
CA GLU A 169 19.98 -0.57 -12.78
C GLU A 169 18.96 -1.59 -13.25
N LEU A 170 19.34 -2.86 -13.42
CA LEU A 170 18.43 -3.93 -13.85
C LEU A 170 17.28 -4.13 -12.84
N LEU A 171 17.57 -4.05 -11.54
CA LEU A 171 16.54 -4.00 -10.51
C LEU A 171 15.70 -2.71 -10.61
N GLY A 172 16.32 -1.56 -10.89
CA GLY A 172 15.63 -0.30 -11.12
C GLY A 172 14.64 -0.36 -12.31
N MET A 173 14.97 -1.09 -13.38
CA MET A 173 14.03 -1.35 -14.48
C MET A 173 12.82 -2.17 -14.01
N ILE A 174 13.03 -3.20 -13.18
CA ILE A 174 11.97 -4.04 -12.62
C ILE A 174 11.10 -3.26 -11.62
N LEU A 175 11.69 -2.39 -10.80
CA LEU A 175 10.97 -1.50 -9.88
C LEU A 175 10.19 -0.41 -10.63
N ASN A 176 10.73 0.13 -11.73
CA ASN A 176 10.04 1.08 -12.60
C ASN A 176 8.83 0.45 -13.29
N TYR A 177 8.98 -0.78 -13.82
CA TYR A 177 7.85 -1.57 -14.33
C TYR A 177 6.81 -1.88 -13.24
N SER A 178 7.25 -2.18 -12.02
CA SER A 178 6.37 -2.39 -10.86
C SER A 178 5.59 -1.14 -10.46
N ARG A 179 6.23 0.04 -10.52
CA ARG A 179 5.56 1.35 -10.41
C ARG A 179 4.53 1.53 -11.52
N GLY A 180 4.85 1.12 -12.76
CA GLY A 180 3.91 1.12 -13.89
C GLY A 180 2.63 0.33 -13.60
N LEU A 181 2.76 -0.94 -13.21
CA LEU A 181 1.61 -1.78 -12.83
C LEU A 181 0.78 -1.15 -11.68
N ALA A 182 1.45 -0.57 -10.69
CA ALA A 182 0.78 0.12 -9.59
C ALA A 182 0.04 1.39 -10.05
N GLN A 183 0.58 2.15 -11.01
CA GLN A 183 -0.08 3.32 -11.59
C GLN A 183 -1.31 2.96 -12.40
N ASP A 184 -1.21 1.93 -13.24
CA ASP A 184 -2.31 1.44 -14.07
C ASP A 184 -3.49 0.98 -13.18
N PHE A 185 -3.21 0.23 -12.11
CA PHE A 185 -4.21 -0.19 -11.13
C PHE A 185 -4.70 0.96 -10.23
N ALA A 186 -3.87 1.97 -9.96
CA ALA A 186 -4.23 3.12 -9.14
C ALA A 186 -5.07 4.17 -9.88
N GLU A 187 -4.96 4.22 -11.21
CA GLU A 187 -5.43 5.31 -12.10
C GLU A 187 -4.81 6.67 -11.75
N GLN A 188 -3.63 6.69 -11.13
CA GLN A 188 -2.88 7.89 -10.76
C GLN A 188 -1.36 7.62 -10.68
N PRO A 189 -0.50 8.65 -10.81
CA PRO A 189 0.94 8.48 -10.63
C PRO A 189 1.30 8.01 -9.21
N ILE A 190 2.27 7.10 -9.10
CA ILE A 190 2.74 6.55 -7.83
C ILE A 190 4.17 7.03 -7.59
N LYS A 191 4.45 7.52 -6.38
CA LYS A 191 5.77 8.06 -5.99
C LYS A 191 6.32 7.41 -4.73
N ASP A 192 5.47 7.26 -3.71
CA ASP A 192 5.87 6.72 -2.41
C ASP A 192 5.69 5.20 -2.36
N ALA A 193 6.70 4.49 -1.86
CA ALA A 193 6.72 3.03 -1.75
C ALA A 193 7.39 2.52 -0.46
N VAL A 194 6.94 1.38 0.07
CA VAL A 194 7.72 0.56 1.01
C VAL A 194 8.21 -0.69 0.30
N ILE A 195 9.51 -0.99 0.37
CA ILE A 195 10.12 -2.14 -0.32
C ILE A 195 10.61 -3.12 0.74
N THR A 196 10.34 -4.42 0.54
CA THR A 196 10.87 -5.47 1.42
C THR A 196 12.33 -5.78 1.07
N VAL A 197 13.13 -6.15 2.05
CA VAL A 197 14.46 -6.75 1.86
C VAL A 197 14.66 -7.97 2.76
N PRO A 198 15.46 -8.97 2.39
CA PRO A 198 15.82 -10.05 3.30
C PRO A 198 16.46 -9.53 4.58
N ALA A 199 16.04 -10.02 5.75
CA ALA A 199 16.56 -9.54 7.04
C ALA A 199 18.10 -9.59 7.14
N TYR A 200 18.72 -10.59 6.51
CA TYR A 200 20.18 -10.76 6.43
C TYR A 200 20.91 -9.80 5.48
N PHE A 201 20.21 -8.85 4.82
CA PHE A 201 20.86 -7.84 3.99
C PHE A 201 21.68 -6.86 4.85
N ASN A 202 22.96 -6.74 4.48
CA ASN A 202 23.91 -5.81 5.07
C ASN A 202 23.70 -4.37 4.53
N GLN A 203 24.50 -3.40 4.99
CA GLN A 203 24.33 -1.99 4.60
C GLN A 203 24.55 -1.73 3.10
N ALA A 204 25.51 -2.41 2.46
CA ALA A 204 25.73 -2.31 1.01
C ALA A 204 24.53 -2.83 0.23
N GLU A 205 24.01 -4.00 0.62
CA GLU A 205 22.85 -4.64 -0.01
C GLU A 205 21.57 -3.79 0.16
N ARG A 206 21.39 -3.13 1.32
CA ARG A 206 20.29 -2.17 1.55
C ARG A 206 20.43 -0.91 0.69
N ARG A 207 21.64 -0.33 0.60
CA ARG A 207 21.87 0.85 -0.26
C ARG A 207 21.72 0.54 -1.76
N ALA A 208 22.11 -0.64 -2.22
CA ALA A 208 21.86 -1.10 -3.58
C ALA A 208 20.36 -1.14 -3.93
N VAL A 209 19.49 -1.54 -2.99
CA VAL A 209 18.02 -1.48 -3.18
C VAL A 209 17.50 -0.05 -3.16
N LEU A 210 18.03 0.83 -2.29
CA LEU A 210 17.68 2.27 -2.32
C LEU A 210 18.10 2.94 -3.64
N GLN A 211 19.28 2.62 -4.16
CA GLN A 211 19.81 3.07 -5.45
C GLN A 211 18.93 2.60 -6.60
N ALA A 212 18.56 1.32 -6.65
CA ALA A 212 17.63 0.79 -7.64
C ALA A 212 16.24 1.46 -7.56
N ALA A 213 15.75 1.76 -6.37
CA ALA A 213 14.49 2.48 -6.18
C ALA A 213 14.58 3.96 -6.60
N HIS A 214 15.72 4.62 -6.34
CA HIS A 214 16.00 5.96 -6.84
C HIS A 214 16.00 5.99 -8.37
N ILE A 215 16.78 5.08 -9.00
CA ILE A 215 16.81 4.83 -10.45
C ILE A 215 15.39 4.64 -11.00
N ALA A 216 14.56 3.83 -10.34
CA ALA A 216 13.17 3.61 -10.73
C ALA A 216 12.25 4.85 -10.65
N GLY A 217 12.69 5.93 -9.99
CA GLY A 217 11.88 7.11 -9.68
C GLY A 217 10.85 6.83 -8.57
N LEU A 218 11.23 6.05 -7.56
CA LEU A 218 10.43 5.76 -6.36
C LEU A 218 11.08 6.38 -5.11
N LYS A 219 10.27 7.12 -4.34
CA LYS A 219 10.63 7.57 -2.99
C LYS A 219 10.32 6.45 -2.00
N VAL A 220 11.38 5.79 -1.54
CA VAL A 220 11.28 4.77 -0.48
C VAL A 220 10.91 5.46 0.84
N LEU A 221 9.76 5.08 1.41
CA LEU A 221 9.34 5.49 2.75
C LEU A 221 10.09 4.69 3.83
N GLN A 222 10.34 3.40 3.57
CA GLN A 222 11.10 2.49 4.43
C GLN A 222 11.55 1.26 3.63
N LEU A 223 12.73 0.70 3.94
CA LEU A 223 13.01 -0.71 3.67
C LEU A 223 12.58 -1.57 4.86
N ILE A 224 11.49 -2.31 4.73
CA ILE A 224 11.05 -3.24 5.78
C ILE A 224 11.72 -4.61 5.58
N ASN A 225 12.07 -5.33 6.64
CA ASN A 225 12.52 -6.71 6.46
C ASN A 225 11.33 -7.59 6.02
N ASP A 226 11.55 -8.54 5.11
CA ASP A 226 10.53 -9.45 4.58
C ASP A 226 9.79 -10.22 5.68
N ASN A 227 10.54 -10.84 6.59
CA ASN A 227 10.03 -11.50 7.79
C ASN A 227 9.22 -10.55 8.70
N THR A 228 9.67 -9.31 8.90
CA THR A 228 8.98 -8.29 9.69
C THR A 228 7.67 -7.84 9.04
N ALA A 229 7.62 -7.77 7.71
CA ALA A 229 6.40 -7.48 6.98
C ALA A 229 5.38 -8.61 7.12
N VAL A 230 5.81 -9.87 6.99
CA VAL A 230 4.96 -11.06 7.23
C VAL A 230 4.44 -11.08 8.67
N ALA A 231 5.31 -10.78 9.64
CA ALA A 231 4.95 -10.69 11.07
C ALA A 231 3.99 -9.53 11.35
N LEU A 232 4.13 -8.39 10.68
CA LEU A 232 3.21 -7.26 10.77
C LEU A 232 1.84 -7.63 10.22
N ASN A 233 1.78 -8.28 9.05
CA ASN A 233 0.55 -8.79 8.46
C ASN A 233 -0.16 -9.76 9.41
N TYR A 234 0.57 -10.73 9.99
CA TYR A 234 0.03 -11.67 10.99
C TYR A 234 -0.62 -10.94 12.19
N GLY A 235 0.11 -9.99 12.80
CA GLY A 235 -0.32 -9.28 14.00
C GLY A 235 -1.44 -8.28 13.77
N VAL A 236 -1.51 -7.65 12.59
CA VAL A 236 -2.56 -6.68 12.25
C VAL A 236 -3.94 -7.33 12.24
N PHE A 237 -4.08 -8.53 11.65
CA PHE A 237 -5.33 -9.27 11.63
C PHE A 237 -5.68 -9.86 13.02
N ARG A 238 -4.67 -10.23 13.82
CA ARG A 238 -4.82 -10.81 15.19
C ARG A 238 -4.72 -9.79 16.32
N ARG A 239 -4.97 -8.51 16.03
CA ARG A 239 -4.88 -7.38 16.98
C ARG A 239 -5.70 -7.55 18.27
N LYS A 240 -6.77 -8.37 18.26
CA LYS A 240 -7.61 -8.63 19.43
C LYS A 240 -7.01 -9.66 20.40
N ASP A 241 -6.14 -10.52 19.88
CA ASP A 241 -5.65 -11.72 20.56
C ASP A 241 -4.32 -11.41 21.31
N ILE A 242 -3.59 -10.43 20.77
CA ILE A 242 -2.41 -9.81 21.40
C ILE A 242 -2.84 -9.05 22.66
N ASN A 243 -2.36 -9.51 23.82
CA ASN A 243 -2.70 -8.98 25.14
C ASN A 243 -1.41 -8.53 25.89
N SER A 244 -1.41 -8.41 27.22
CA SER A 244 -0.21 -8.01 27.98
C SER A 244 0.82 -9.13 28.18
N THR A 245 0.43 -10.38 27.90
CA THR A 245 1.32 -11.55 27.92
C THR A 245 2.13 -11.58 26.63
N ALA A 246 3.42 -11.92 26.73
CA ALA A 246 4.31 -12.08 25.59
C ALA A 246 4.01 -13.40 24.84
N GLN A 247 3.55 -13.29 23.60
CA GLN A 247 3.29 -14.42 22.70
C GLN A 247 4.45 -14.57 21.73
N ASN A 248 5.22 -15.66 21.82
CA ASN A 248 6.39 -15.89 20.97
C ASN A 248 6.06 -16.83 19.81
N ILE A 249 6.22 -16.33 18.59
CA ILE A 249 5.89 -17.04 17.36
C ILE A 249 7.11 -17.08 16.44
N MET A 250 7.39 -18.24 15.86
CA MET A 250 8.45 -18.40 14.87
C MET A 250 7.86 -18.41 13.46
N PHE A 251 8.30 -17.50 12.61
CA PHE A 251 8.06 -17.57 11.16
C PHE A 251 9.24 -18.26 10.49
N TYR A 252 8.97 -19.32 9.71
CA TYR A 252 9.96 -20.02 8.91
C TYR A 252 9.65 -19.83 7.43
N ASP A 253 10.45 -18.99 6.77
CA ASP A 253 10.36 -18.72 5.34
C ASP A 253 11.38 -19.57 4.58
N MET A 254 10.90 -20.37 3.61
CA MET A 254 11.76 -21.01 2.61
C MET A 254 11.40 -20.50 1.22
N GLY A 255 12.16 -19.51 0.76
CA GLY A 255 11.97 -18.85 -0.53
C GLY A 255 12.54 -19.62 -1.72
N SER A 256 12.77 -18.92 -2.82
CA SER A 256 13.42 -19.49 -4.01
C SER A 256 14.94 -19.47 -3.88
N GLY A 257 15.55 -18.39 -3.39
CA GLY A 257 17.00 -18.27 -3.20
C GLY A 257 17.53 -18.60 -1.79
N SER A 258 16.74 -18.35 -0.74
CA SER A 258 17.21 -18.37 0.65
C SER A 258 16.13 -18.83 1.64
N THR A 259 16.56 -19.10 2.88
CA THR A 259 15.72 -19.52 4.00
C THR A 259 15.97 -18.64 5.23
N THR A 260 14.93 -18.24 5.95
CA THR A 260 15.02 -17.42 7.16
C THR A 260 14.08 -17.94 8.25
N ALA A 261 14.57 -18.12 9.47
CA ALA A 261 13.75 -18.36 10.65
C ALA A 261 13.78 -17.12 11.56
N THR A 262 12.61 -16.68 12.02
CA THR A 262 12.44 -15.40 12.73
C THR A 262 11.55 -15.59 13.95
N ILE A 263 12.07 -15.30 15.14
CA ILE A 263 11.29 -15.32 16.39
C ILE A 263 10.77 -13.92 16.67
N VAL A 264 9.45 -13.82 16.87
CA VAL A 264 8.73 -12.57 17.08
C VAL A 264 7.92 -12.67 18.37
N THR A 265 8.12 -11.72 19.29
CA THR A 265 7.23 -11.54 20.44
C THR A 265 6.13 -10.54 20.08
N TYR A 266 4.88 -10.95 20.23
CA TYR A 266 3.72 -10.05 20.24
C TYR A 266 3.30 -9.75 21.68
N GLN A 267 3.03 -8.49 21.96
CA GLN A 267 2.53 -8.02 23.26
C GLN A 267 1.87 -6.64 23.12
N THR A 268 1.07 -6.23 24.09
CA THR A 268 0.58 -4.85 24.20
C THR A 268 1.46 -4.02 25.11
N VAL A 269 1.79 -2.80 24.68
CA VAL A 269 2.64 -1.87 25.44
C VAL A 269 1.95 -0.52 25.61
N LYS A 270 2.19 0.14 26.75
CA LYS A 270 1.65 1.47 27.05
C LYS A 270 2.57 2.56 26.49
N THR A 271 2.10 3.30 25.50
CA THR A 271 2.77 4.51 24.98
C THR A 271 2.24 5.77 25.66
N LYS A 272 3.07 6.82 25.71
CA LYS A 272 2.70 8.13 26.28
C LYS A 272 1.65 8.88 25.44
N GLU A 273 1.56 8.56 24.15
CA GLU A 273 0.82 9.34 23.15
C GLU A 273 -0.42 8.62 22.62
N SER A 274 -0.55 7.31 22.82
CA SER A 274 -1.67 6.51 22.28
C SER A 274 -2.15 5.40 23.21
N GLY A 275 -1.77 5.43 24.49
CA GLY A 275 -2.20 4.42 25.48
C GLY A 275 -1.68 3.02 25.14
N THR A 276 -2.46 2.00 25.47
CA THR A 276 -2.12 0.60 25.17
C THR A 276 -2.22 0.33 23.66
N GLN A 277 -1.12 -0.07 23.02
CA GLN A 277 -1.06 -0.43 21.61
C GLN A 277 -0.40 -1.80 21.42
N PRO A 278 -0.79 -2.59 20.40
CA PRO A 278 -0.10 -3.83 20.08
C PRO A 278 1.30 -3.51 19.52
N GLN A 279 2.25 -4.37 19.87
CA GLN A 279 3.63 -4.35 19.42
C GLN A 279 4.00 -5.74 18.90
N LEU A 280 4.81 -5.76 17.84
CA LEU A 280 5.68 -6.88 17.51
C LEU A 280 7.12 -6.46 17.78
N GLN A 281 7.92 -7.37 18.34
CA GLN A 281 9.37 -7.22 18.44
C GLN A 281 10.05 -8.46 17.89
N ILE A 282 10.97 -8.26 16.93
CA ILE A 282 11.89 -9.30 16.48
C ILE A 282 12.88 -9.60 17.60
N ARG A 283 13.02 -10.88 17.97
CA ARG A 283 13.88 -11.35 19.08
C ARG A 283 15.14 -12.04 18.57
N GLY A 284 15.01 -12.87 17.55
CA GLY A 284 16.10 -13.64 16.97
C GLY A 284 15.85 -13.90 15.49
N VAL A 285 16.93 -13.89 14.70
CA VAL A 285 16.93 -14.18 13.27
C VAL A 285 18.08 -15.14 12.97
N GLY A 286 17.76 -16.24 12.30
CA GLY A 286 18.72 -17.19 11.72
C GLY A 286 18.41 -17.40 10.24
N PHE A 287 19.42 -17.70 9.42
CA PHE A 287 19.25 -17.69 7.97
C PHE A 287 20.28 -18.55 7.22
N ASP A 288 19.86 -19.06 6.06
CA ASP A 288 20.77 -19.63 5.08
C ASP A 288 20.54 -18.93 3.74
N ARG A 289 21.58 -18.24 3.26
CA ARG A 289 21.55 -17.40 2.06
C ARG A 289 21.50 -18.19 0.74
N THR A 290 21.66 -19.51 0.78
CA THR A 290 21.75 -20.36 -0.41
C THR A 290 20.88 -21.62 -0.34
N LEU A 291 20.16 -21.84 0.76
CA LEU A 291 19.14 -22.88 0.88
C LEU A 291 17.80 -22.34 0.35
N GLY A 292 17.34 -22.86 -0.79
CA GLY A 292 16.07 -22.44 -1.39
C GLY A 292 15.62 -23.32 -2.54
N GLY A 293 14.41 -23.05 -3.03
CA GLY A 293 13.76 -23.82 -4.10
C GLY A 293 14.51 -23.85 -5.44
N PHE A 294 15.34 -22.85 -5.74
CA PHE A 294 16.10 -22.79 -6.97
C PHE A 294 17.24 -23.83 -7.01
N GLU A 295 17.90 -24.10 -5.89
CA GLU A 295 18.92 -25.15 -5.79
C GLU A 295 18.31 -26.57 -5.95
N MET A 296 17.04 -26.74 -5.57
CA MET A 296 16.25 -27.95 -5.87
C MET A 296 15.92 -28.08 -7.37
N GLU A 297 15.60 -26.97 -8.03
CA GLU A 297 15.34 -26.91 -9.48
C GLU A 297 16.61 -27.16 -10.31
N LEU A 298 17.77 -26.68 -9.86
CA LEU A 298 19.06 -26.96 -10.49
C LEU A 298 19.41 -28.45 -10.40
N ARG A 299 19.20 -29.08 -9.23
CA ARG A 299 19.36 -30.55 -9.04
C ARG A 299 18.46 -31.34 -9.99
N LEU A 300 17.18 -30.97 -10.08
CA LEU A 300 16.23 -31.57 -11.04
C LEU A 300 16.66 -31.34 -12.50
N ARG A 301 17.03 -30.12 -12.89
CA ARG A 301 17.51 -29.78 -14.25
C ARG A 301 18.69 -30.66 -14.65
N ASP A 302 19.68 -30.80 -13.79
CA ASP A 302 20.92 -31.51 -14.09
C ASP A 302 20.74 -33.04 -14.09
N HIS A 303 19.75 -33.54 -13.34
CA HIS A 303 19.24 -34.91 -13.43
C HIS A 303 18.47 -35.16 -14.74
N LEU A 304 17.56 -34.28 -15.16
CA LEU A 304 16.89 -34.40 -16.47
C LEU A 304 17.90 -34.34 -17.62
N ALA A 305 18.91 -33.48 -17.54
CA ALA A 305 20.02 -33.41 -18.50
C ALA A 305 20.80 -34.73 -18.59
N LYS A 306 21.08 -35.37 -17.43
CA LYS A 306 21.68 -36.71 -17.36
C LYS A 306 20.78 -37.72 -18.07
N LEU A 307 19.50 -37.79 -17.74
CA LEU A 307 18.56 -38.75 -18.33
C LEU A 307 18.42 -38.58 -19.85
N PHE A 308 18.42 -37.35 -20.38
CA PHE A 308 18.41 -37.14 -21.84
C PHE A 308 19.67 -37.70 -22.51
N ASN A 309 20.86 -37.39 -21.98
CA ASN A 309 22.12 -37.88 -22.54
C ASN A 309 22.22 -39.42 -22.45
N GLU A 310 21.67 -40.03 -21.40
CA GLU A 310 21.62 -41.49 -21.23
C GLU A 310 20.72 -42.19 -22.27
N GLN A 311 19.75 -41.47 -22.89
CA GLN A 311 19.00 -41.98 -24.05
C GLN A 311 19.85 -42.09 -25.33
N LYS A 312 21.04 -41.45 -25.39
CA LYS A 312 22.02 -41.54 -26.49
C LYS A 312 21.46 -41.21 -27.89
N LYS A 313 20.39 -40.41 -27.95
CA LYS A 313 19.74 -39.99 -29.21
C LYS A 313 20.52 -38.88 -29.93
N SER A 314 21.12 -37.94 -29.17
CA SER A 314 22.08 -36.96 -29.71
C SER A 314 23.53 -37.43 -29.52
N LYS A 315 24.44 -36.79 -30.26
CA LYS A 315 25.91 -36.99 -30.18
C LYS A 315 26.62 -35.97 -29.27
N LYS A 316 25.92 -34.96 -28.75
CA LYS A 316 26.45 -33.90 -27.88
C LYS A 316 25.84 -33.99 -26.48
N ASP A 317 26.52 -33.46 -25.47
CA ASP A 317 25.89 -33.26 -24.15
C ASP A 317 24.89 -32.09 -24.25
N VAL A 318 23.66 -32.29 -23.80
CA VAL A 318 22.63 -31.23 -23.76
C VAL A 318 23.05 -29.97 -22.97
N ARG A 319 24.02 -30.10 -22.06
CA ARG A 319 24.63 -29.00 -21.30
C ARG A 319 25.43 -28.03 -22.17
N GLU A 320 25.90 -28.44 -23.35
CA GLU A 320 26.52 -27.54 -24.35
C GLU A 320 25.49 -26.56 -24.95
N ASN A 321 24.19 -26.85 -24.84
CA ASN A 321 23.12 -26.09 -25.46
C ASN A 321 22.31 -25.29 -24.43
N LEU A 322 22.66 -24.01 -24.27
CA LEU A 322 21.99 -23.06 -23.36
C LEU A 322 20.46 -23.04 -23.54
N ARG A 323 19.95 -23.16 -24.77
CA ARG A 323 18.50 -23.17 -25.05
C ARG A 323 17.83 -24.45 -24.55
N ALA A 324 18.51 -25.59 -24.68
CA ALA A 324 18.04 -26.86 -24.13
C ALA A 324 18.11 -26.88 -22.59
N MET A 325 19.16 -26.33 -21.99
CA MET A 325 19.26 -26.16 -20.53
C MET A 325 18.18 -25.21 -19.97
N ALA A 326 17.80 -24.15 -20.71
CA ALA A 326 16.68 -23.28 -20.35
C ALA A 326 15.32 -24.00 -20.44
N LYS A 327 15.09 -24.85 -21.47
CA LYS A 327 13.93 -25.75 -21.53
C LYS A 327 13.89 -26.70 -20.32
N LEU A 328 15.00 -27.35 -20.01
CA LEU A 328 15.14 -28.28 -18.88
C LEU A 328 14.89 -27.61 -17.52
N LEU A 329 15.34 -26.37 -17.32
CA LEU A 329 15.09 -25.61 -16.10
C LEU A 329 13.59 -25.29 -15.93
N LYS A 330 12.91 -24.86 -17.01
CA LYS A 330 11.45 -24.63 -16.97
C LYS A 330 10.67 -25.90 -16.61
N GLU A 331 11.10 -27.06 -17.12
CA GLU A 331 10.47 -28.34 -16.78
C GLU A 331 10.80 -28.79 -15.35
N ALA A 332 12.03 -28.56 -14.88
CA ALA A 332 12.41 -28.81 -13.48
C ALA A 332 11.56 -27.98 -12.48
N GLN A 333 11.27 -26.72 -12.81
CA GLN A 333 10.34 -25.86 -12.06
C GLN A 333 8.94 -26.45 -11.98
N ARG A 334 8.42 -26.93 -13.11
CA ARG A 334 7.11 -27.61 -13.18
C ARG A 334 7.12 -28.90 -12.34
N LEU A 335 8.16 -29.72 -12.46
CA LEU A 335 8.31 -30.97 -11.70
C LEU A 335 8.36 -30.72 -10.19
N LYS A 336 9.14 -29.76 -9.68
CA LYS A 336 9.18 -29.45 -8.24
C LYS A 336 7.77 -29.19 -7.69
N THR A 337 6.98 -28.40 -8.40
CA THR A 337 5.61 -28.07 -8.03
C THR A 337 4.69 -29.30 -8.10
N VAL A 338 4.74 -30.07 -9.20
CA VAL A 338 3.88 -31.26 -9.38
C VAL A 338 4.23 -32.38 -8.40
N LEU A 339 5.51 -32.62 -8.12
CA LEU A 339 6.00 -33.64 -7.17
C LEU A 339 5.77 -33.24 -5.70
N SER A 340 5.55 -31.96 -5.40
CA SER A 340 5.12 -31.53 -4.06
C SER A 340 3.72 -32.06 -3.72
N ALA A 341 2.84 -32.21 -4.73
CA ALA A 341 1.51 -32.81 -4.56
C ALA A 341 1.51 -34.33 -4.86
N ASN A 342 2.15 -34.76 -5.95
CA ASN A 342 2.09 -36.14 -6.48
C ASN A 342 3.34 -36.96 -6.11
N ALA A 343 3.19 -38.29 -5.99
CA ALA A 343 4.33 -39.18 -5.72
C ALA A 343 5.28 -39.35 -6.93
N GLU A 344 4.79 -39.11 -8.15
CA GLU A 344 5.55 -39.23 -9.39
C GLU A 344 4.95 -38.36 -10.49
N HIS A 345 5.75 -38.06 -11.52
CA HIS A 345 5.27 -37.44 -12.75
C HIS A 345 6.13 -37.85 -13.96
N THR A 346 5.62 -37.61 -15.17
CA THR A 346 6.41 -37.75 -16.40
C THR A 346 6.83 -36.36 -16.88
N ALA A 347 8.13 -36.11 -16.89
CA ALA A 347 8.75 -34.98 -17.57
C ALA A 347 8.60 -35.16 -19.09
N GLN A 348 8.20 -34.11 -19.81
CA GLN A 348 8.12 -34.13 -21.27
C GLN A 348 8.50 -32.76 -21.87
N ILE A 349 9.41 -32.76 -22.84
CA ILE A 349 9.86 -31.58 -23.56
C ILE A 349 10.00 -31.92 -25.04
N GLU A 350 9.22 -31.25 -25.88
CA GLU A 350 9.25 -31.39 -27.34
C GLU A 350 10.49 -30.71 -27.94
N GLY A 351 11.13 -31.37 -28.91
CA GLY A 351 12.32 -30.91 -29.64
C GLY A 351 13.39 -30.30 -28.73
N LEU A 352 13.80 -31.01 -27.66
CA LEU A 352 14.69 -30.47 -26.62
C LEU A 352 16.04 -30.03 -27.20
N MET A 353 16.66 -30.88 -28.01
CA MET A 353 17.87 -30.62 -28.78
C MET A 353 17.89 -31.50 -30.03
N ASP A 354 18.43 -31.00 -31.15
CA ASP A 354 18.53 -31.72 -32.44
C ASP A 354 17.19 -32.35 -32.90
N ASP A 355 16.08 -31.64 -32.66
CA ASP A 355 14.69 -32.07 -32.90
C ASP A 355 14.28 -33.38 -32.20
N ILE A 356 15.00 -33.77 -31.14
CA ILE A 356 14.70 -34.95 -30.32
C ILE A 356 13.77 -34.58 -29.17
N ASP A 357 12.63 -35.26 -29.09
CA ASP A 357 11.75 -35.21 -27.91
C ASP A 357 12.36 -35.93 -26.70
N PHE A 358 12.29 -35.23 -25.56
CA PHE A 358 12.64 -35.76 -24.26
C PHE A 358 11.38 -36.18 -23.51
N LYS A 359 11.40 -37.40 -22.97
CA LYS A 359 10.39 -37.92 -22.05
C LYS A 359 11.07 -38.79 -21.00
N ALA A 360 10.74 -38.59 -19.73
CA ALA A 360 11.30 -39.34 -18.61
C ALA A 360 10.32 -39.37 -17.43
N LYS A 361 10.20 -40.50 -16.74
CA LYS A 361 9.48 -40.58 -15.45
C LYS A 361 10.43 -40.13 -14.33
N VAL A 362 9.91 -39.36 -13.38
CA VAL A 362 10.63 -38.89 -12.17
C VAL A 362 9.71 -39.04 -10.97
N THR A 363 10.22 -39.64 -9.88
CA THR A 363 9.51 -39.82 -8.61
C THR A 363 9.87 -38.74 -7.59
N ARG A 364 8.99 -38.52 -6.61
CA ARG A 364 9.29 -37.68 -5.43
C ARG A 364 10.49 -38.23 -4.66
N SER A 365 10.62 -39.55 -4.53
CA SER A 365 11.76 -40.21 -3.88
C SER A 365 13.10 -39.92 -4.57
N GLU A 366 13.15 -39.90 -5.90
CA GLU A 366 14.37 -39.51 -6.63
C GLU A 366 14.66 -38.01 -6.47
N PHE A 367 13.63 -37.16 -6.54
CA PHE A 367 13.76 -35.73 -6.27
C PHE A 367 14.29 -35.45 -4.87
N GLU A 368 13.80 -36.15 -3.85
CA GLU A 368 14.25 -36.00 -2.47
C GLU A 368 15.69 -36.50 -2.30
N ALA A 369 16.05 -37.65 -2.86
CA ALA A 369 17.41 -38.18 -2.82
C ALA A 369 18.43 -37.27 -3.53
N LEU A 370 18.03 -36.53 -4.55
CA LEU A 370 18.88 -35.51 -5.19
C LEU A 370 19.15 -34.28 -4.30
N CYS A 371 18.32 -34.05 -3.27
CA CYS A 371 18.32 -32.83 -2.45
C CYS A 371 18.62 -33.08 -0.96
N GLU A 372 19.11 -34.28 -0.59
CA GLU A 372 19.44 -34.66 0.80
C GLU A 372 20.34 -33.61 1.49
N ASP A 373 21.34 -33.10 0.76
CA ASP A 373 22.28 -32.06 1.22
C ASP A 373 21.62 -30.71 1.56
N LEU A 374 20.46 -30.42 0.96
CA LEU A 374 19.65 -29.24 1.27
C LEU A 374 18.75 -29.47 2.49
N PHE A 375 18.21 -30.69 2.64
CA PHE A 375 17.31 -31.01 3.75
C PHE A 375 18.05 -31.07 5.09
N ASP A 376 19.29 -31.54 5.13
CA ASP A 376 20.12 -31.49 6.35
C ASP A 376 20.36 -30.06 6.89
N ARG A 377 20.19 -29.04 6.03
CA ARG A 377 20.36 -27.61 6.37
C ARG A 377 19.06 -26.93 6.85
N VAL A 378 17.88 -27.51 6.59
CA VAL A 378 16.56 -27.00 7.03
C VAL A 378 16.53 -26.66 8.54
N PRO A 379 17.13 -27.45 9.45
CA PRO A 379 17.18 -27.12 10.88
C PRO A 379 18.15 -25.99 11.27
N GLY A 380 19.01 -25.51 10.37
CA GLY A 380 20.06 -24.52 10.67
C GLY A 380 19.50 -23.17 11.13
N PRO A 381 18.70 -22.47 10.28
CA PRO A 381 18.09 -21.19 10.62
C PRO A 381 17.30 -21.22 11.94
N VAL A 382 16.59 -22.32 12.24
CA VAL A 382 15.84 -22.49 13.51
C VAL A 382 16.75 -22.40 14.72
N LYS A 383 17.89 -23.10 14.70
CA LYS A 383 18.87 -23.12 15.80
C LYS A 383 19.52 -21.76 15.99
N GLU A 384 19.88 -21.09 14.89
CA GLU A 384 20.43 -19.74 14.90
C GLU A 384 19.44 -18.70 15.44
N ALA A 385 18.17 -18.79 15.05
CA ALA A 385 17.13 -17.87 15.52
C ALA A 385 16.92 -18.00 17.05
N LEU A 386 16.83 -19.23 17.56
CA LEU A 386 16.76 -19.51 19.00
C LEU A 386 18.00 -18.98 19.74
N ALA A 387 19.19 -19.26 19.24
CA ALA A 387 20.45 -18.78 19.82
C ALA A 387 20.60 -17.25 19.77
N ALA A 388 20.05 -16.59 18.75
CA ALA A 388 20.01 -15.13 18.65
C ALA A 388 18.95 -14.49 19.57
N ALA A 389 17.86 -15.20 19.87
CA ALA A 389 16.80 -14.75 20.78
C ALA A 389 17.09 -15.03 22.26
N GLU A 390 18.10 -15.86 22.56
CA GLU A 390 18.36 -16.44 23.89
C GLU A 390 17.16 -17.24 24.43
N MET A 391 16.46 -17.96 23.54
CA MET A 391 15.20 -18.69 23.83
C MET A 391 15.29 -20.19 23.51
N ASN A 392 14.47 -20.98 24.19
CA ASN A 392 14.29 -22.43 23.97
C ASN A 392 13.07 -22.69 23.07
N MET A 393 13.02 -23.86 22.42
CA MET A 393 11.90 -24.21 21.53
C MET A 393 10.56 -24.36 22.28
N ASP A 394 10.60 -24.70 23.57
CA ASP A 394 9.40 -24.79 24.43
C ASP A 394 8.74 -23.42 24.69
N GLU A 395 9.51 -22.33 24.57
CA GLU A 395 9.02 -20.95 24.71
C GLU A 395 8.35 -20.42 23.44
N ILE A 396 8.36 -21.19 22.35
CA ILE A 396 7.72 -20.85 21.06
C ILE A 396 6.33 -21.50 21.00
N GLU A 397 5.28 -20.67 20.93
CA GLU A 397 3.89 -21.12 20.88
C GLU A 397 3.57 -21.85 19.56
N GLN A 398 4.02 -21.27 18.44
CA GLN A 398 3.69 -21.76 17.11
C GLN A 398 4.82 -21.48 16.11
N VAL A 399 5.03 -22.43 15.18
CA VAL A 399 5.89 -22.27 13.99
C VAL A 399 4.99 -22.12 12.78
N ILE A 400 5.11 -21.00 12.06
CA ILE A 400 4.28 -20.63 10.90
C ILE A 400 5.12 -20.71 9.62
N LEU A 401 4.59 -21.39 8.61
CA LEU A 401 5.25 -21.57 7.32
C LEU A 401 5.02 -20.39 6.37
N VAL A 402 6.10 -19.96 5.73
CA VAL A 402 6.16 -18.87 4.76
C VAL A 402 7.04 -19.32 3.57
N GLY A 403 6.93 -18.64 2.43
CA GLY A 403 7.77 -18.94 1.26
C GLY A 403 7.35 -20.19 0.48
N GLY A 404 7.59 -20.15 -0.83
CA GLY A 404 7.05 -21.15 -1.76
C GLY A 404 7.63 -22.56 -1.62
N SER A 405 8.81 -22.72 -1.03
CA SER A 405 9.54 -24.00 -0.98
C SER A 405 9.22 -24.83 0.26
N THR A 406 8.61 -24.25 1.31
CA THR A 406 8.05 -25.02 2.44
C THR A 406 6.95 -25.99 2.00
N ARG A 407 6.35 -25.77 0.82
CA ARG A 407 5.36 -26.66 0.21
C ARG A 407 5.90 -28.04 -0.21
N VAL A 408 7.22 -28.22 -0.27
CA VAL A 408 7.85 -29.54 -0.49
C VAL A 408 7.66 -30.41 0.77
N PRO A 409 7.04 -31.60 0.70
CA PRO A 409 6.73 -32.42 1.89
C PRO A 409 7.94 -32.68 2.78
N LYS A 410 9.08 -33.07 2.19
CA LYS A 410 10.32 -33.35 2.91
C LYS A 410 10.87 -32.19 3.74
N VAL A 411 10.62 -30.94 3.32
CA VAL A 411 10.99 -29.75 4.10
C VAL A 411 10.12 -29.65 5.35
N GLN A 412 8.81 -29.89 5.22
CA GLN A 412 7.90 -29.95 6.37
C GLN A 412 8.26 -31.12 7.32
N ASP A 413 8.56 -32.31 6.80
CA ASP A 413 8.92 -33.48 7.62
C ASP A 413 10.18 -33.20 8.49
N VAL A 414 11.23 -32.67 7.86
CA VAL A 414 12.50 -32.35 8.55
C VAL A 414 12.33 -31.18 9.50
N LEU A 415 11.58 -30.14 9.12
CA LEU A 415 11.29 -29.00 9.98
C LEU A 415 10.45 -29.39 11.20
N LEU A 416 9.37 -30.16 11.02
CA LEU A 416 8.50 -30.65 12.08
C LEU A 416 9.31 -31.44 13.12
N LYS A 417 10.15 -32.36 12.63
CA LYS A 417 11.09 -33.13 13.47
C LYS A 417 12.13 -32.25 14.18
N ALA A 418 12.56 -31.14 13.57
CA ALA A 418 13.52 -30.21 14.16
C ALA A 418 12.91 -29.26 15.21
N VAL A 419 11.61 -28.94 15.10
CA VAL A 419 10.91 -28.04 16.05
C VAL A 419 10.16 -28.79 17.15
N GLY A 420 9.93 -30.11 17.00
CA GLY A 420 9.32 -30.94 18.05
C GLY A 420 7.87 -30.58 18.39
N LYS A 421 7.17 -29.86 17.51
CA LYS A 421 5.75 -29.51 17.64
C LYS A 421 4.89 -30.58 16.97
N GLU A 422 3.60 -30.64 17.33
CA GLU A 422 2.64 -31.57 16.73
C GLU A 422 2.30 -31.22 15.27
N GLU A 423 2.26 -29.93 14.94
CA GLU A 423 2.01 -29.44 13.58
C GLU A 423 2.83 -28.19 13.21
N LEU A 424 2.87 -27.89 11.90
CA LEU A 424 3.43 -26.65 11.34
C LEU A 424 2.28 -25.79 10.78
N SER A 425 2.12 -24.60 11.32
CA SER A 425 0.96 -23.73 11.07
C SER A 425 0.99 -23.08 9.68
N LYS A 426 -0.19 -22.98 9.09
CA LYS A 426 -0.45 -22.47 7.73
C LYS A 426 -1.51 -21.36 7.74
N ASN A 427 -1.67 -20.68 8.88
CA ASN A 427 -2.75 -19.73 9.15
C ASN A 427 -2.55 -18.31 8.56
N ILE A 428 -1.80 -18.22 7.45
CA ILE A 428 -1.45 -16.97 6.74
C ILE A 428 -1.25 -17.25 5.25
N ASN A 429 -1.57 -16.31 4.36
CA ASN A 429 -1.25 -16.43 2.93
C ASN A 429 0.25 -16.18 2.72
N ALA A 430 1.02 -17.27 2.68
CA ALA A 430 2.49 -17.27 2.55
C ALA A 430 3.03 -16.60 1.28
N ASP A 431 2.25 -16.45 0.20
CA ASP A 431 2.70 -15.78 -1.03
C ASP A 431 2.42 -14.27 -1.04
N GLU A 432 1.59 -13.75 -0.14
CA GLU A 432 1.12 -12.33 -0.16
C GLU A 432 1.42 -11.57 1.14
N ALA A 433 1.72 -12.26 2.24
CA ALA A 433 1.85 -11.64 3.57
C ALA A 433 2.92 -10.55 3.67
N ALA A 434 4.04 -10.69 2.95
CA ALA A 434 5.09 -9.68 2.92
C ALA A 434 4.60 -8.38 2.26
N ALA A 435 3.95 -8.47 1.08
CA ALA A 435 3.39 -7.32 0.39
C ALA A 435 2.28 -6.63 1.21
N MET A 436 1.38 -7.42 1.80
CA MET A 436 0.26 -6.91 2.61
C MET A 436 0.71 -6.24 3.91
N GLY A 437 1.75 -6.76 4.58
CA GLY A 437 2.37 -6.07 5.71
C GLY A 437 3.13 -4.82 5.29
N ALA A 438 3.84 -4.86 4.17
CA ALA A 438 4.58 -3.71 3.65
C ALA A 438 3.66 -2.55 3.23
N VAL A 439 2.48 -2.81 2.63
CA VAL A 439 1.51 -1.74 2.29
C VAL A 439 0.79 -1.21 3.53
N TYR A 440 0.58 -2.05 4.57
CA TYR A 440 0.10 -1.58 5.86
C TYR A 440 1.08 -0.57 6.48
N GLN A 441 2.38 -0.88 6.44
CA GLN A 441 3.43 0.04 6.89
C GLN A 441 3.51 1.30 6.02
N ALA A 442 3.37 1.16 4.69
CA ALA A 442 3.33 2.31 3.78
C ALA A 442 2.16 3.26 4.08
N ALA A 443 0.99 2.71 4.43
CA ALA A 443 -0.17 3.46 4.90
C ALA A 443 -0.03 4.03 6.32
N ALA A 444 0.87 3.48 7.15
CA ALA A 444 1.21 4.02 8.46
C ALA A 444 2.16 5.23 8.39
N LEU A 445 3.10 5.19 7.44
CA LEU A 445 4.09 6.25 7.20
C LEU A 445 3.52 7.41 6.35
N SER A 446 2.55 7.12 5.48
CA SER A 446 1.97 8.14 4.60
C SER A 446 0.94 9.03 5.30
N LYS A 447 1.13 10.34 5.19
CA LYS A 447 0.22 11.39 5.68
C LYS A 447 -1.17 11.35 5.03
N ALA A 448 -1.33 10.59 3.95
CA ALA A 448 -2.58 10.36 3.24
C ALA A 448 -3.61 9.52 4.03
N PHE A 449 -3.14 8.61 4.89
CA PHE A 449 -3.98 7.58 5.50
C PHE A 449 -3.93 7.65 7.03
N LYS A 450 -4.94 7.04 7.67
CA LYS A 450 -5.02 6.91 9.13
C LYS A 450 -5.34 5.47 9.52
N VAL A 451 -4.31 4.63 9.48
CA VAL A 451 -4.40 3.26 10.02
C VAL A 451 -4.45 3.27 11.56
N LYS A 452 -4.86 2.15 12.15
CA LYS A 452 -4.76 1.95 13.61
C LYS A 452 -3.28 1.73 13.97
N PRO A 453 -2.66 2.44 14.94
CA PRO A 453 -1.24 2.26 15.24
C PRO A 453 -0.89 0.80 15.55
N PHE A 454 0.24 0.30 15.03
CA PHE A 454 0.83 -0.98 15.39
C PHE A 454 2.34 -0.74 15.54
N LEU A 455 2.93 -1.15 16.66
CA LEU A 455 4.32 -0.81 16.96
C LEU A 455 5.25 -1.89 16.43
N VAL A 456 6.09 -1.53 15.47
CA VAL A 456 7.11 -2.41 14.89
C VAL A 456 8.45 -2.16 15.60
N ARG A 457 9.10 -3.23 16.07
CA ARG A 457 10.47 -3.21 16.57
C ARG A 457 11.29 -4.31 15.91
N ASP A 458 11.90 -3.94 14.80
CA ASP A 458 12.85 -4.76 14.04
C ASP A 458 14.24 -4.74 14.70
N ALA A 459 15.10 -5.70 14.37
CA ALA A 459 16.31 -6.03 15.12
C ALA A 459 17.58 -6.00 14.24
N ALA A 460 18.65 -5.36 14.74
CA ALA A 460 19.92 -5.25 14.02
C ALA A 460 20.64 -6.62 13.92
N VAL A 461 20.54 -7.29 12.78
CA VAL A 461 21.14 -8.62 12.53
C VAL A 461 22.67 -8.60 12.69
N PHE A 462 23.32 -7.54 12.23
CA PHE A 462 24.77 -7.34 12.32
C PHE A 462 25.07 -6.18 13.27
N PRO A 463 25.94 -6.36 14.29
CA PRO A 463 26.38 -5.26 15.14
C PRO A 463 27.23 -4.26 14.35
N ILE A 464 27.25 -3.01 14.79
CA ILE A 464 28.03 -1.92 14.19
C ILE A 464 28.80 -1.18 15.28
N GLN A 465 30.06 -0.83 15.01
CA GLN A 465 30.97 -0.14 15.92
C GLN A 465 31.72 1.03 15.25
N VAL A 466 32.21 1.95 16.08
CA VAL A 466 33.18 2.98 15.68
C VAL A 466 34.56 2.58 16.18
N GLU A 467 35.55 2.68 15.30
CA GLU A 467 36.97 2.48 15.62
C GLU A 467 37.77 3.77 15.44
N PHE A 468 38.63 4.08 16.40
CA PHE A 468 39.44 5.30 16.38
C PHE A 468 40.75 5.15 17.16
N SER A 469 41.82 5.72 16.62
CA SER A 469 43.17 5.62 17.17
C SER A 469 43.58 6.90 17.89
N ARG A 470 44.23 6.77 19.04
CA ARG A 470 44.65 7.88 19.90
C ARG A 470 46.12 7.75 20.27
N GLU A 471 46.91 8.80 20.05
CA GLU A 471 48.24 8.89 20.64
C GLU A 471 48.15 8.94 22.17
N THR A 472 49.06 8.21 22.81
CA THR A 472 49.28 8.18 24.25
C THR A 472 50.76 8.43 24.47
N GLU A 473 51.11 9.39 25.33
CA GLU A 473 52.48 9.50 25.85
C GLU A 473 52.54 8.66 27.13
N GLU A 474 53.48 7.72 27.16
CA GLU A 474 53.81 6.90 28.34
C GLU A 474 54.93 7.60 29.15
N GLU A 475 55.18 7.15 30.39
CA GLU A 475 55.99 7.91 31.35
C GLU A 475 57.47 8.12 30.91
N ASP A 476 57.98 7.25 30.05
CA ASP A 476 59.31 7.36 29.41
C ASP A 476 59.34 8.31 28.17
N GLY A 477 58.25 9.01 27.88
CA GLY A 477 58.11 9.89 26.71
C GLY A 477 57.89 9.16 25.37
N VAL A 478 57.66 7.85 25.40
CA VAL A 478 57.32 7.05 24.22
C VAL A 478 55.87 7.31 23.81
N LYS A 479 55.65 7.58 22.53
CA LYS A 479 54.31 7.72 21.94
C LYS A 479 53.76 6.37 21.46
N THR A 480 52.68 5.89 22.08
CA THR A 480 51.99 4.66 21.69
C THR A 480 50.58 4.93 21.16
N VAL A 481 50.22 4.26 20.05
CA VAL A 481 48.93 4.46 19.38
C VAL A 481 47.89 3.49 19.90
N LYS A 482 47.05 3.95 20.83
CA LYS A 482 45.95 3.16 21.39
C LYS A 482 44.76 3.16 20.45
N HIS A 483 44.48 2.00 19.88
CA HIS A 483 43.28 1.72 19.11
C HIS A 483 42.09 1.51 20.06
N ASN A 484 40.94 2.12 19.76
CA ASN A 484 39.73 2.05 20.58
C ASN A 484 38.56 1.63 19.70
N LYS A 485 37.76 0.66 20.18
CA LYS A 485 36.50 0.25 19.54
C LYS A 485 35.32 0.57 20.45
N ARG A 486 34.19 1.02 19.88
CA ARG A 486 32.95 1.31 20.61
C ARG A 486 31.72 0.87 19.81
N ILE A 487 30.98 -0.11 20.32
CA ILE A 487 29.76 -0.62 19.68
C ILE A 487 28.67 0.48 19.70
N LEU A 488 28.17 0.84 18.52
CA LEU A 488 26.99 1.69 18.35
C LEU A 488 25.74 0.85 18.57
N PHE A 489 25.56 -0.21 17.78
CA PHE A 489 24.37 -1.06 17.76
C PHE A 489 24.82 -2.50 17.99
N GLN A 490 24.23 -3.16 18.99
CA GLN A 490 24.51 -4.56 19.32
C GLN A 490 23.75 -5.49 18.36
N ARG A 491 24.17 -6.76 18.29
CA ARG A 491 23.39 -7.81 17.62
C ARG A 491 22.00 -7.90 18.30
N MET A 492 20.95 -8.05 17.51
CA MET A 492 19.54 -8.01 17.93
C MET A 492 19.10 -6.73 18.66
N ALA A 493 19.87 -5.63 18.60
CA ALA A 493 19.41 -4.36 19.16
C ALA A 493 18.18 -3.83 18.38
N PRO A 494 17.09 -3.43 19.07
CA PRO A 494 15.89 -2.96 18.40
C PRO A 494 16.06 -1.56 17.79
N TYR A 495 15.64 -1.40 16.54
CA TYR A 495 15.63 -0.13 15.81
C TYR A 495 14.19 0.37 15.53
N PRO A 496 13.96 1.59 15.01
CA PRO A 496 14.91 2.71 14.87
C PRO A 496 15.52 3.12 16.22
N GLN A 497 16.79 3.55 16.21
CA GLN A 497 17.53 3.95 17.41
C GLN A 497 18.62 5.00 17.12
N ARG A 498 18.73 6.02 17.98
CA ARG A 498 19.80 7.04 17.94
C ARG A 498 20.88 6.79 18.98
N LYS A 499 22.13 7.03 18.61
CA LYS A 499 23.34 6.92 19.44
C LYS A 499 24.17 8.19 19.31
N VAL A 500 24.94 8.53 20.34
CA VAL A 500 25.89 9.68 20.30
C VAL A 500 27.22 9.23 20.87
N ILE A 501 28.28 9.32 20.07
CA ILE A 501 29.65 9.11 20.53
C ILE A 501 30.29 10.47 20.81
N THR A 502 30.96 10.59 21.95
CA THR A 502 31.75 11.78 22.30
C THR A 502 33.24 11.45 22.29
N PHE A 503 34.00 12.32 21.64
CA PHE A 503 35.45 12.26 21.43
C PHE A 503 36.11 13.37 22.27
N ASN A 504 36.30 13.10 23.57
CA ASN A 504 36.71 14.10 24.57
C ASN A 504 38.18 14.56 24.49
N ARG A 505 39.01 13.95 23.64
CA ARG A 505 40.48 14.13 23.62
C ARG A 505 41.05 14.35 22.21
N TYR A 506 40.24 14.90 21.31
CA TYR A 506 40.65 15.30 19.97
C TYR A 506 40.39 16.80 19.84
N THR A 507 41.47 17.58 19.80
CA THR A 507 41.48 19.05 19.68
C THR A 507 41.68 19.51 18.25
N ASP A 508 42.16 18.62 17.38
CA ASP A 508 42.58 18.87 16.02
C ASP A 508 41.98 17.80 15.08
N ASP A 509 42.15 17.99 13.79
CA ASP A 509 41.48 17.23 12.73
C ASP A 509 41.87 15.73 12.78
N PHE A 510 40.89 14.83 12.66
CA PHE A 510 41.10 13.39 12.86
C PHE A 510 40.16 12.51 12.04
N VAL A 511 40.52 11.23 11.91
CA VAL A 511 39.75 10.21 11.20
C VAL A 511 39.21 9.17 12.18
N PHE A 512 37.99 8.71 11.97
CA PHE A 512 37.44 7.51 12.60
C PHE A 512 36.76 6.61 11.57
N TYR A 513 36.66 5.33 11.88
CA TYR A 513 36.09 4.32 10.99
C TYR A 513 34.78 3.79 11.56
N ILE A 514 33.81 3.54 10.70
CA ILE A 514 32.60 2.81 11.02
C ILE A 514 32.75 1.41 10.42
N ASN A 515 32.74 0.40 11.29
CA ASN A 515 32.91 -1.00 10.93
C ASN A 515 31.73 -1.82 11.47
N TYR A 516 31.55 -3.04 10.97
CA TYR A 516 30.75 -4.03 11.69
C TYR A 516 31.45 -4.45 13.00
N GLY A 517 30.63 -4.93 13.95
CA GLY A 517 31.06 -5.41 15.27
C GLY A 517 31.61 -6.83 15.21
N ASP A 518 31.32 -7.62 16.24
CA ASP A 518 31.63 -9.05 16.20
C ASP A 518 30.69 -9.79 15.22
N LEU A 519 31.30 -10.55 14.32
CA LEU A 519 30.63 -11.40 13.32
C LEU A 519 30.97 -12.89 13.52
N SER A 520 31.53 -13.28 14.68
CA SER A 520 31.89 -14.67 15.04
C SER A 520 30.75 -15.69 14.96
N PHE A 521 29.50 -15.22 14.91
CA PHE A 521 28.30 -16.05 14.73
C PHE A 521 28.03 -16.47 13.28
N LEU A 522 28.74 -15.88 12.30
CA LEU A 522 28.69 -16.26 10.89
C LEU A 522 29.72 -17.35 10.60
N SER A 523 29.41 -18.28 9.69
CA SER A 523 30.39 -19.26 9.23
C SER A 523 31.52 -18.58 8.44
N GLU A 524 32.67 -19.25 8.29
CA GLU A 524 33.73 -18.76 7.39
C GLU A 524 33.26 -18.54 5.95
N GLN A 525 32.23 -19.26 5.50
CA GLN A 525 31.66 -19.11 4.17
C GLN A 525 30.75 -17.87 4.10
N ASP A 526 29.94 -17.65 5.12
CA ASP A 526 29.07 -16.47 5.22
C ASP A 526 29.89 -15.19 5.37
N LEU A 527 31.00 -15.21 6.12
CA LEU A 527 31.95 -14.10 6.20
C LEU A 527 32.55 -13.72 4.83
N LYS A 528 32.82 -14.69 3.96
CA LYS A 528 33.29 -14.45 2.58
C LYS A 528 32.17 -13.89 1.70
N VAL A 529 30.92 -14.34 1.89
CA VAL A 529 29.72 -13.81 1.21
C VAL A 529 29.34 -12.41 1.70
N PHE A 530 29.63 -12.09 2.96
CA PHE A 530 29.35 -10.81 3.59
C PHE A 530 30.13 -9.66 2.94
N GLY A 531 31.44 -9.85 2.71
CA GLY A 531 32.30 -8.89 2.03
C GLY A 531 33.02 -7.93 2.99
N SER A 532 33.06 -6.64 2.64
CA SER A 532 33.75 -5.62 3.45
C SER A 532 33.19 -5.54 4.87
N GLN A 533 34.09 -5.41 5.85
CA GLN A 533 33.74 -5.11 7.24
C GLN A 533 33.81 -3.61 7.57
N ASN A 534 34.37 -2.79 6.66
CA ASN A 534 34.45 -1.33 6.78
C ASN A 534 33.33 -0.70 5.95
N LEU A 535 32.46 0.06 6.61
CA LEU A 535 31.28 0.74 6.04
C LEU A 535 31.61 2.15 5.55
N THR A 536 32.35 2.89 6.37
CA THR A 536 32.56 4.32 6.13
C THR A 536 33.80 4.80 6.88
N THR A 537 34.68 5.48 6.16
CA THR A 537 35.77 6.27 6.74
C THR A 537 35.30 7.71 6.88
N VAL A 538 35.36 8.25 8.10
CA VAL A 538 34.87 9.59 8.44
C VAL A 538 36.06 10.47 8.78
N LYS A 539 36.34 11.45 7.93
CA LYS A 539 37.42 12.43 8.14
C LYS A 539 36.78 13.73 8.63
N LEU A 540 37.27 14.23 9.76
CA LEU A 540 36.78 15.47 10.37
C LEU A 540 37.81 16.58 10.21
N SER A 541 37.38 17.67 9.59
CA SER A 541 38.23 18.84 9.32
C SER A 541 37.71 20.12 9.97
N GLY A 542 38.62 21.06 10.24
CA GLY A 542 38.30 22.32 10.91
C GLY A 542 38.06 22.20 12.42
N VAL A 543 38.31 21.03 13.02
CA VAL A 543 38.20 20.76 14.46
C VAL A 543 39.11 21.75 15.24
N GLY A 544 40.37 21.86 14.82
CA GLY A 544 41.34 22.76 15.43
C GLY A 544 40.96 24.24 15.37
N SER A 545 40.26 24.67 14.32
CA SER A 545 39.70 26.03 14.21
C SER A 545 38.50 26.24 15.13
N SER A 546 37.57 25.27 15.22
CA SER A 546 36.40 25.37 16.10
C SER A 546 36.77 25.40 17.60
N PHE A 547 37.78 24.64 18.01
CA PHE A 547 38.31 24.75 19.38
C PHE A 547 38.92 26.14 19.65
N LYS A 548 39.71 26.68 18.72
CA LYS A 548 40.32 28.02 18.86
C LYS A 548 39.29 29.15 18.85
N LYS A 549 38.24 29.04 18.05
CA LYS A 549 37.09 29.98 17.98
C LYS A 549 36.26 30.02 19.27
N HIS A 550 36.35 28.98 20.10
CA HIS A 550 35.60 28.85 21.34
C HIS A 550 36.50 28.52 22.54
N SER A 551 37.68 29.13 22.60
CA SER A 551 38.65 29.05 23.71
C SER A 551 38.04 29.29 25.09
N ASP A 552 37.06 30.17 25.16
CA ASP A 552 36.51 30.72 26.40
C ASP A 552 35.37 29.84 26.98
N ALA A 553 35.13 28.67 26.39
CA ALA A 553 34.04 27.76 26.76
C ALA A 553 34.56 26.38 27.22
N GLU A 554 33.92 25.81 28.26
CA GLU A 554 34.19 24.46 28.75
C GLU A 554 33.82 23.44 27.67
N SER A 555 34.82 22.90 26.95
CA SER A 555 34.57 21.91 25.90
C SER A 555 34.31 20.52 26.44
N LYS A 556 33.32 19.84 25.85
CA LYS A 556 32.99 18.44 26.12
C LYS A 556 33.32 17.56 24.92
N GLY A 557 34.26 18.01 24.08
CA GLY A 557 34.74 17.31 22.89
C GLY A 557 33.75 17.29 21.72
N ILE A 558 34.17 16.60 20.66
CA ILE A 558 33.40 16.43 19.43
C ILE A 558 32.34 15.34 19.62
N LYS A 559 31.13 15.57 19.10
CA LYS A 559 29.96 14.68 19.23
C LYS A 559 29.44 14.27 17.88
N ALA A 560 29.62 12.99 17.55
CA ALA A 560 29.03 12.36 16.38
C ALA A 560 27.66 11.76 16.75
N HIS A 561 26.63 12.17 16.02
CA HIS A 561 25.25 11.70 16.16
C HIS A 561 24.98 10.63 15.10
N PHE A 562 24.66 9.41 15.53
CA PHE A 562 24.33 8.29 14.65
C PHE A 562 22.86 7.92 14.80
N ASN A 563 22.22 7.58 13.69
CA ASN A 563 20.84 7.15 13.61
C ASN A 563 20.77 5.86 12.82
N MET A 564 20.32 4.78 13.45
CA MET A 564 19.78 3.62 12.74
C MET A 564 18.31 3.96 12.46
N ASP A 565 17.96 4.13 11.18
CA ASP A 565 16.64 4.58 10.75
C ASP A 565 15.59 3.44 10.80
N GLU A 566 14.41 3.69 10.24
CA GLU A 566 13.36 2.67 10.14
C GLU A 566 13.65 1.62 9.06
N SER A 567 14.53 1.91 8.10
CA SER A 567 15.00 1.01 7.04
C SER A 567 16.10 0.03 7.48
N GLY A 568 16.62 0.19 8.69
CA GLY A 568 17.82 -0.53 9.16
C GLY A 568 19.10 -0.02 8.49
N VAL A 569 19.12 1.23 8.03
CA VAL A 569 20.26 1.91 7.41
C VAL A 569 20.90 2.87 8.41
N LEU A 570 22.22 2.85 8.46
CA LEU A 570 23.03 3.71 9.31
C LEU A 570 23.26 5.08 8.66
N ILE A 571 22.89 6.13 9.40
CA ILE A 571 23.11 7.53 9.04
C ILE A 571 23.98 8.21 10.12
N LEU A 572 24.94 9.03 9.71
CA LEU A 572 25.63 9.98 10.58
C LEU A 572 24.94 11.35 10.46
N ASP A 573 23.96 11.62 11.33
CA ASP A 573 23.11 12.83 11.29
C ASP A 573 23.91 14.15 11.22
N ARG A 574 25.04 14.21 11.96
CA ARG A 574 25.94 15.37 12.11
C ARG A 574 27.07 15.11 13.10
N VAL A 575 28.12 15.91 12.99
CA VAL A 575 29.23 16.00 13.95
C VAL A 575 29.34 17.43 14.47
N LYS A 576 29.35 17.62 15.79
CA LYS A 576 29.32 18.95 16.43
C LYS A 576 30.30 19.10 17.60
N LEU A 577 30.92 20.26 17.75
CA LEU A 577 31.69 20.64 18.95
C LEU A 577 30.72 20.93 20.10
N GLY A 578 30.80 20.15 21.19
CA GLY A 578 29.87 20.25 22.31
C GLY A 578 30.40 21.09 23.47
N ASN A 579 30.21 22.42 23.43
CA ASN A 579 30.74 23.34 24.45
C ASN A 579 29.66 23.84 25.42
N THR A 580 30.06 24.25 26.63
CA THR A 580 29.17 24.99 27.55
C THR A 580 29.88 26.19 28.17
N ILE A 581 29.18 27.33 28.24
CA ILE A 581 29.62 28.50 28.99
C ILE A 581 28.91 28.52 30.35
N SER A 582 29.67 28.79 31.40
CA SER A 582 29.14 29.22 32.70
C SER A 582 29.09 30.75 32.73
N SER A 583 27.94 31.32 32.32
CA SER A 583 27.75 32.78 32.31
C SER A 583 27.66 33.34 33.73
N LEU A 584 28.68 34.09 34.16
CA LEU A 584 28.68 34.81 35.44
C LEU A 584 27.95 36.16 35.39
N PHE A 585 27.57 36.63 34.20
CA PHE A 585 26.80 37.84 33.99
C PHE A 585 25.50 37.55 33.23
N GLY A 586 24.41 38.20 33.67
CA GLY A 586 23.10 38.11 33.03
C GLY A 586 22.87 39.27 32.05
N GLY A 587 22.62 38.94 30.79
CA GLY A 587 22.14 39.86 29.76
C GLY A 587 21.31 39.04 28.77
N GLY A 588 20.09 39.49 28.47
CA GLY A 588 19.13 38.70 27.70
C GLY A 588 19.07 39.07 26.22
N SER A 589 19.06 38.05 25.36
CA SER A 589 18.45 38.10 24.04
C SER A 589 17.68 36.81 23.79
N SER A 590 16.69 36.85 22.89
CA SER A 590 15.79 35.73 22.62
C SER A 590 15.64 35.54 21.11
N GLU A 591 16.22 34.44 20.60
CA GLU A 591 16.01 33.98 19.22
C GLU A 591 15.46 32.54 19.21
N PRO A 592 14.57 32.20 18.27
CA PRO A 592 13.94 30.88 18.20
C PRO A 592 14.88 29.83 17.57
N ASN A 593 14.85 28.59 18.08
CA ASN A 593 15.45 27.47 17.39
C ASN A 593 14.62 27.13 16.15
N VAL A 594 15.13 27.43 14.96
CA VAL A 594 14.69 26.81 13.70
C VAL A 594 15.55 25.57 13.45
N THR A 595 14.93 24.40 13.33
CA THR A 595 15.63 23.16 12.99
C THR A 595 15.23 22.68 11.60
N GLU A 596 15.99 23.09 10.60
CA GLU A 596 15.98 22.45 9.28
C GLU A 596 16.92 21.23 9.26
N PRO A 597 16.62 20.19 8.48
CA PRO A 597 17.57 19.12 8.18
C PRO A 597 18.64 19.64 7.22
N VAL A 598 19.92 19.42 7.54
CA VAL A 598 21.03 19.79 6.65
C VAL A 598 21.17 18.73 5.56
N THR A 599 20.87 19.09 4.32
CA THR A 599 21.31 18.33 3.14
C THR A 599 22.84 18.36 3.09
N VAL A 600 23.49 17.21 3.06
CA VAL A 600 24.94 17.12 2.85
C VAL A 600 25.25 17.62 1.43
N ILE A 601 26.11 18.64 1.32
CA ILE A 601 26.52 19.18 0.02
C ILE A 601 27.56 18.24 -0.60
N LEU A 602 27.07 17.22 -1.31
CA LEU A 602 27.79 16.70 -2.47
C LEU A 602 27.56 17.67 -3.64
N LEU A 603 28.54 17.77 -4.54
CA LEU A 603 28.56 18.80 -5.58
C LEU A 603 27.54 18.50 -6.70
N ASN A 604 26.47 19.28 -6.75
CA ASN A 604 25.75 19.58 -7.99
C ASN A 604 25.02 20.92 -7.87
N ASP A 605 25.45 21.93 -8.65
CA ASP A 605 24.85 23.27 -8.64
C ASP A 605 23.98 23.44 -9.90
N SER A 606 22.66 23.25 -9.75
CA SER A 606 21.70 23.38 -10.87
C SER A 606 20.31 23.85 -10.45
N ASP A 607 19.75 23.34 -9.33
CA ASP A 607 18.37 23.67 -8.90
C ASP A 607 18.12 25.13 -8.48
N ARG A 608 19.18 25.94 -8.34
CA ARG A 608 19.05 27.35 -7.95
C ARG A 608 18.45 28.25 -9.04
N HIS A 609 18.48 27.86 -10.31
CA HIS A 609 18.03 28.72 -11.41
C HIS A 609 16.51 28.69 -11.71
N LEU A 610 15.80 27.59 -11.40
CA LEU A 610 14.35 27.51 -11.64
C LEU A 610 13.51 28.27 -10.59
N ASN A 611 13.92 28.22 -9.32
CA ASN A 611 13.14 28.81 -8.22
C ASN A 611 13.02 30.34 -8.32
N TYR A 612 14.03 31.04 -8.85
CA TYR A 612 13.97 32.50 -9.03
C TYR A 612 12.87 32.93 -10.01
N TYR A 613 12.69 32.21 -11.13
CA TYR A 613 11.62 32.53 -12.09
C TYR A 613 10.24 32.23 -11.53
N TYR A 614 10.07 31.11 -10.80
CA TYR A 614 8.79 30.79 -10.15
C TYR A 614 8.39 31.81 -9.08
N TYR A 615 9.30 32.22 -8.19
CA TYR A 615 9.01 33.25 -7.19
C TYR A 615 8.69 34.61 -7.83
N PHE A 616 9.41 35.01 -8.88
CA PHE A 616 9.16 36.29 -9.55
C PHE A 616 7.77 36.33 -10.21
N PHE A 617 7.37 35.22 -10.87
CA PHE A 617 6.05 35.10 -11.49
C PHE A 617 4.93 35.04 -10.45
N PHE A 618 5.11 34.29 -9.36
CA PHE A 618 4.12 34.16 -8.29
C PHE A 618 3.91 35.48 -7.54
N PHE A 619 4.98 36.25 -7.28
CA PHE A 619 4.89 37.54 -6.60
C PHE A 619 4.18 38.61 -7.45
N PHE A 620 4.43 38.64 -8.77
CA PHE A 620 3.68 39.50 -9.69
C PHE A 620 2.22 39.09 -9.82
N PHE A 621 1.91 37.80 -9.89
CA PHE A 621 0.54 37.29 -9.95
C PHE A 621 -0.24 37.64 -8.68
N PHE A 622 0.36 37.42 -7.49
CA PHE A 622 -0.29 37.73 -6.21
C PHE A 622 -0.53 39.24 -6.03
N LYS A 623 0.39 40.08 -6.50
CA LYS A 623 0.21 41.54 -6.51
C LYS A 623 -0.89 41.98 -7.46
N PHE A 624 -0.95 41.43 -8.69
CA PHE A 624 -2.01 41.70 -9.65
C PHE A 624 -3.40 41.31 -9.12
N VAL A 625 -3.51 40.21 -8.37
CA VAL A 625 -4.75 39.81 -7.68
C VAL A 625 -5.10 40.79 -6.56
N LEU A 626 -4.14 41.22 -5.74
CA LEU A 626 -4.37 42.22 -4.69
C LEU A 626 -4.82 43.59 -5.25
N ASP A 627 -4.20 44.05 -6.34
CA ASP A 627 -4.55 45.32 -6.99
C ASP A 627 -5.97 45.28 -7.60
N ILE A 628 -6.45 44.10 -8.04
CA ILE A 628 -7.84 43.90 -8.51
C ILE A 628 -8.85 43.88 -7.35
N PHE A 629 -8.55 43.19 -6.24
CA PHE A 629 -9.47 43.11 -5.10
C PHE A 629 -9.50 44.39 -4.24
N GLY A 630 -8.39 45.13 -4.16
CA GLY A 630 -8.29 46.37 -3.39
C GLY A 630 -9.21 47.50 -3.88
N PHE A 631 -9.59 47.49 -5.17
CA PHE A 631 -10.44 48.52 -5.76
C PHE A 631 -11.93 48.42 -5.37
N PHE A 632 -12.36 47.28 -4.81
CA PHE A 632 -13.78 47.00 -4.57
C PHE A 632 -14.31 47.44 -3.19
N PHE A 633 -13.45 47.94 -2.30
CA PHE A 633 -13.80 48.25 -0.89
C PHE A 633 -13.87 49.75 -0.56
N PHE A 634 -13.73 50.64 -1.56
CA PHE A 634 -13.65 52.10 -1.36
C PHE A 634 -14.96 52.86 -1.63
N PHE A 635 -16.08 52.16 -1.83
CA PHE A 635 -17.37 52.78 -2.17
C PHE A 635 -18.54 52.17 -1.39
N LEU A 636 -18.55 52.32 -0.06
CA LEU A 636 -19.78 52.49 0.75
C LEU A 636 -19.47 52.81 2.22
N THR A 637 -20.19 53.81 2.74
CA THR A 637 -20.30 54.34 4.12
C THR A 637 -19.35 55.46 4.55
N VAL A 638 -19.96 56.59 4.94
CA VAL A 638 -19.41 57.80 5.53
C VAL A 638 -20.47 58.29 6.54
N GLU A 639 -20.04 58.56 7.77
CA GLU A 639 -20.82 59.18 8.88
C GLU A 639 -22.10 58.40 9.33
N ASP A 640 -22.62 58.53 10.55
CA ASP A 640 -22.47 59.57 11.59
C ASP A 640 -21.71 59.16 12.89
N GLU A 641 -21.57 60.14 13.79
CA GLU A 641 -20.84 60.17 15.09
C GLU A 641 -21.67 59.53 16.26
N GLU A 642 -21.31 59.49 17.56
CA GLU A 642 -20.51 60.34 18.47
C GLU A 642 -19.88 59.55 19.67
N GLU A 643 -18.82 60.11 20.28
CA GLU A 643 -18.43 60.16 21.72
C GLU A 643 -18.38 58.89 22.64
N VAL A 644 -17.50 58.74 23.66
CA VAL A 644 -16.28 59.48 24.12
C VAL A 644 -15.36 58.54 24.96
N ILE A 645 -14.15 59.01 25.30
CA ILE A 645 -12.96 58.31 25.84
C ILE A 645 -12.39 59.13 27.05
N PRO A 646 -11.76 58.61 28.15
CA PRO A 646 -10.95 57.37 28.28
C PRO A 646 -11.07 56.54 29.62
N GLU A 647 -10.17 55.55 29.78
CA GLU A 647 -9.22 55.39 30.93
C GLU A 647 -9.29 54.24 31.99
N ALA A 648 -8.14 54.09 32.66
CA ALA A 648 -7.81 53.40 33.92
C ALA A 648 -7.97 51.88 34.04
N GLY A 649 -6.82 51.17 34.03
CA GLY A 649 -6.68 49.83 34.62
C GLY A 649 -6.05 49.89 36.01
N THR A 650 -6.43 48.99 36.93
CA THR A 650 -5.76 48.86 38.24
C THR A 650 -5.75 47.40 38.70
N ASN A 651 -4.55 46.84 38.93
CA ASN A 651 -4.40 45.57 39.63
C ASN A 651 -4.48 45.80 41.14
N GLN A 652 -5.33 45.04 41.84
CA GLN A 652 -5.07 44.64 43.23
C GLN A 652 -5.50 43.17 43.44
N ASN A 653 -4.73 42.45 44.24
CA ASN A 653 -4.99 41.06 44.63
C ASN A 653 -5.99 41.02 45.79
N GLN A 654 -6.75 39.92 45.95
CA GLN A 654 -6.54 38.98 47.08
C GLN A 654 -7.40 37.71 46.98
N SER A 655 -7.07 36.72 47.82
CA SER A 655 -7.83 35.51 48.16
C SER A 655 -8.98 35.86 49.14
N GLU A 656 -9.89 34.97 49.59
CA GLU A 656 -9.89 33.50 49.63
C GLU A 656 -11.34 32.89 49.64
N LYS A 657 -11.52 31.67 50.18
CA LYS A 657 -12.71 30.78 50.08
C LYS A 657 -13.87 31.16 51.02
N GLN A 658 -15.11 30.80 50.64
CA GLN A 658 -16.04 29.79 51.26
C GLN A 658 -17.41 29.82 50.52
N GLU A 659 -18.21 28.74 50.41
CA GLU A 659 -19.22 28.18 51.35
C GLU A 659 -20.15 29.26 51.96
N GLU A 660 -21.49 29.11 52.07
CA GLU A 660 -22.39 27.94 52.07
C GLU A 660 -23.79 28.32 51.46
N SER A 661 -24.79 27.43 51.32
CA SER A 661 -25.89 27.22 52.31
C SER A 661 -27.02 26.34 51.73
N ALA A 662 -27.98 25.88 52.56
CA ALA A 662 -28.99 24.85 52.21
C ALA A 662 -30.41 25.09 52.81
N GLN A 663 -31.37 24.17 52.53
CA GLN A 663 -32.71 23.85 53.10
C GLN A 663 -33.65 23.39 51.94
N GLU A 664 -34.62 22.46 52.00
CA GLU A 664 -35.22 21.51 52.99
C GLU A 664 -36.12 20.48 52.20
N LYS A 665 -36.81 19.41 52.69
CA LYS A 665 -37.11 18.76 54.01
C LYS A 665 -37.31 17.20 53.80
N PRO A 666 -37.99 16.32 54.61
CA PRO A 666 -37.47 14.95 54.85
C PRO A 666 -38.49 13.76 54.81
N GLU A 667 -38.07 12.63 55.44
CA GLU A 667 -38.78 11.43 56.02
C GLU A 667 -38.32 10.08 55.40
N THR A 668 -37.41 9.29 56.01
CA THR A 668 -37.49 8.28 57.14
C THR A 668 -38.07 6.91 56.71
N GLU A 669 -37.65 5.72 57.21
CA GLU A 669 -37.09 5.28 58.52
C GLU A 669 -35.87 4.29 58.46
N GLU A 670 -35.46 3.82 59.66
CA GLU A 670 -34.40 2.87 60.15
C GLU A 670 -33.96 1.66 59.26
N GLY A 671 -32.78 0.98 59.41
CA GLY A 671 -31.65 0.93 60.38
C GLY A 671 -30.66 -0.22 59.97
N LYS A 672 -29.71 -0.82 60.74
CA LYS A 672 -29.08 -0.60 62.08
C LYS A 672 -27.87 -1.58 62.30
N ASP A 673 -26.93 -1.28 63.23
CA ASP A 673 -25.92 -2.14 63.95
C ASP A 673 -24.72 -2.85 63.24
N GLY A 674 -23.51 -2.81 63.88
CA GLY A 674 -22.42 -3.83 63.71
C GLY A 674 -20.94 -3.37 63.67
N GLU A 675 -20.20 -3.47 64.78
CA GLU A 675 -18.73 -3.24 64.97
C GLU A 675 -18.14 -4.34 65.91
N PRO A 676 -16.84 -4.45 66.32
CA PRO A 676 -15.59 -3.74 65.92
C PRO A 676 -14.31 -4.65 65.80
N GLN A 677 -13.12 -4.00 65.83
CA GLN A 677 -11.72 -4.43 66.16
C GLN A 677 -10.71 -4.25 65.00
N ALA A 678 -9.58 -3.52 65.10
CA ALA A 678 -8.53 -3.35 66.15
C ALA A 678 -7.51 -4.53 66.19
N GLU A 679 -6.20 -4.38 66.47
CA GLU A 679 -5.47 -3.26 67.12
C GLU A 679 -3.92 -3.25 66.81
N GLU A 680 -3.29 -2.08 67.07
CA GLU A 680 -1.88 -1.72 67.43
C GLU A 680 -0.55 -2.40 66.96
N GLN A 681 0.34 -1.54 66.41
CA GLN A 681 1.68 -1.06 66.91
C GLN A 681 2.75 -1.95 67.64
N LYS A 682 4.03 -1.62 67.28
CA LYS A 682 5.23 -1.34 68.13
C LYS A 682 6.38 -2.37 68.40
N ASP A 683 7.58 -1.94 68.00
CA ASP A 683 8.84 -1.75 68.77
C ASP A 683 9.77 -2.88 69.32
N ASN A 684 11.05 -2.77 68.88
CA ASN A 684 12.32 -2.75 69.66
C ASN A 684 13.14 -4.02 70.05
N LYS A 685 14.39 -4.04 69.53
CA LYS A 685 15.72 -4.02 70.23
C LYS A 685 16.65 -5.26 70.35
N GLU A 686 17.96 -4.94 70.18
CA GLU A 686 19.21 -5.56 70.73
C GLU A 686 19.57 -7.01 70.27
N ASP A 687 20.83 -7.50 70.15
CA ASP A 687 22.24 -7.05 70.39
C ASP A 687 23.19 -7.97 69.51
N LYS A 688 24.54 -7.92 69.33
CA LYS A 688 25.70 -7.09 69.76
C LYS A 688 26.94 -7.35 68.84
N GLY A 689 27.98 -6.51 68.89
CA GLY A 689 29.39 -6.78 68.46
C GLY A 689 29.76 -6.23 67.05
N GLU A 690 30.72 -5.32 66.80
CA GLU A 690 32.12 -5.07 67.26
C GLU A 690 33.18 -5.87 66.45
N THR A 691 34.30 -5.32 65.95
CA THR A 691 34.87 -3.93 65.89
C THR A 691 35.69 -3.77 64.56
N GLU A 692 36.54 -2.78 64.21
CA GLU A 692 37.22 -1.60 64.80
C GLU A 692 37.47 -0.56 63.65
N ALA A 693 37.48 0.77 63.86
CA ALA A 693 38.61 1.72 64.06
C ALA A 693 39.58 1.93 62.86
N GLU A 694 40.21 3.10 62.63
CA GLU A 694 40.48 4.29 63.48
C GLU A 694 40.17 5.66 62.82
N LYS A 695 40.23 6.72 63.66
CA LYS A 695 40.23 8.16 63.32
C LYS A 695 41.01 8.93 64.42
N PRO A 696 41.67 10.07 64.12
CA PRO A 696 41.61 11.24 65.03
C PRO A 696 41.18 12.53 64.27
N GLU A 697 40.31 13.43 64.76
CA GLU A 697 40.42 14.44 65.86
C GLU A 697 41.17 15.73 65.44
N GLU A 698 40.93 16.97 65.91
CA GLU A 698 40.01 17.65 66.88
C GLU A 698 39.33 18.88 66.15
N LYS A 699 38.54 19.87 66.63
CA LYS A 699 37.64 20.30 67.75
C LYS A 699 36.93 21.60 67.23
N SER A 700 35.90 22.27 67.77
CA SER A 700 34.83 22.03 68.78
C SER A 700 33.61 22.90 68.32
N ASP A 701 32.75 23.65 69.04
CA ASP A 701 32.50 24.02 70.45
C ASP A 701 31.03 24.56 70.63
N ALA A 702 30.70 25.21 71.76
CA ALA A 702 29.39 25.85 72.07
C ALA A 702 29.22 27.27 71.44
N GLU A 703 28.06 27.99 71.46
CA GLU A 703 26.86 27.93 72.32
C GLU A 703 25.55 28.41 71.59
N LYS A 704 24.43 28.63 72.31
CA LYS A 704 23.03 28.81 71.82
C LYS A 704 22.66 30.24 71.32
N ALA A 705 21.70 30.35 70.39
CA ALA A 705 20.35 30.93 70.64
C ALA A 705 19.41 31.03 69.38
N GLU A 706 18.11 30.76 69.61
CA GLU A 706 16.84 31.27 69.02
C GLU A 706 16.61 31.59 67.50
N GLU A 707 15.58 30.89 66.97
CA GLU A 707 14.43 31.34 66.13
C GLU A 707 14.48 31.72 64.62
N THR A 708 13.31 31.50 63.99
CA THR A 708 12.77 31.90 62.66
C THR A 708 13.16 31.12 61.39
N GLU A 709 12.20 31.04 60.45
CA GLU A 709 12.22 30.25 59.21
C GLU A 709 12.45 31.09 57.92
N ALA A 710 12.69 30.38 56.80
CA ALA A 710 12.80 30.84 55.41
C ALA A 710 14.10 31.63 55.07
N ASP A 711 14.68 31.52 53.87
CA ASP A 711 14.08 31.28 52.55
C ASP A 711 15.08 30.68 51.51
N LYS A 712 14.58 30.26 50.34
CA LYS A 712 15.27 30.01 49.06
C LYS A 712 16.46 29.02 49.02
N LYS A 713 16.14 27.77 48.61
CA LYS A 713 17.06 27.00 47.74
C LYS A 713 17.26 27.74 46.41
N SER A 714 18.51 27.96 46.01
CA SER A 714 18.84 28.57 44.72
C SER A 714 18.49 27.64 43.54
N LYS A 715 17.94 28.21 42.46
CA LYS A 715 17.77 27.50 41.18
C LYS A 715 19.13 27.29 40.52
N PRO A 716 19.40 26.14 39.89
CA PRO A 716 20.64 25.94 39.14
C PRO A 716 20.73 26.90 37.95
N LEU A 717 21.90 27.49 37.72
CA LEU A 717 22.12 28.43 36.62
C LEU A 717 21.94 27.73 35.26
N LYS A 718 21.24 28.39 34.33
CA LYS A 718 21.18 27.96 32.92
C LYS A 718 22.56 28.17 32.26
N LYS A 719 23.41 27.12 32.22
CA LYS A 719 24.59 27.10 31.34
C LYS A 719 24.11 27.24 29.88
N SER A 720 24.64 28.22 29.13
CA SER A 720 24.40 28.29 27.69
C SER A 720 25.26 27.24 26.98
N LYS A 721 24.66 26.59 25.98
CA LYS A 721 25.30 25.51 25.21
C LYS A 721 25.71 26.06 23.84
N ILE A 722 27.01 26.19 23.61
CA ILE A 722 27.54 26.40 22.26
C ILE A 722 27.56 25.04 21.54
N SER A 723 27.15 25.06 20.28
CA SER A 723 27.15 23.89 19.41
C SER A 723 27.51 24.37 18.01
N GLU A 724 28.78 24.22 17.65
CA GLU A 724 29.26 24.47 16.28
C GLU A 724 29.34 23.15 15.51
N ASP A 725 29.09 23.19 14.21
CA ASP A 725 29.06 22.01 13.35
C ASP A 725 30.42 21.86 12.67
N ILE A 726 30.96 20.64 12.71
CA ILE A 726 32.28 20.31 12.18
C ILE A 726 32.16 19.88 10.73
N THR A 727 33.14 20.21 9.89
CA THR A 727 33.19 19.73 8.50
C THR A 727 33.46 18.23 8.48
N VAL A 728 32.61 17.48 7.79
CA VAL A 728 32.68 16.02 7.68
C VAL A 728 32.86 15.64 6.22
N GLU A 729 33.92 14.90 5.92
CA GLU A 729 34.07 14.16 4.67
C GLU A 729 33.73 12.69 4.94
N LEU A 730 32.81 12.14 4.13
CA LEU A 730 32.36 10.75 4.23
C LEU A 730 32.86 9.96 3.03
N GLU A 731 33.79 9.04 3.29
CA GLU A 731 34.25 8.04 2.32
C GLU A 731 33.50 6.75 2.62
N VAL A 732 32.34 6.58 1.99
CA VAL A 732 31.50 5.38 2.11
C VAL A 732 32.14 4.27 1.28
N ASN A 733 32.53 3.19 1.94
CA ASN A 733 33.28 2.07 1.34
C ASN A 733 32.36 0.93 0.82
N ASP A 734 31.06 1.22 0.77
CA ASP A 734 30.01 0.37 0.20
C ASP A 734 29.71 0.79 -1.26
N VAL A 735 28.50 0.57 -1.77
CA VAL A 735 28.10 0.93 -3.14
C VAL A 735 28.09 2.45 -3.35
N LEU A 736 28.66 2.93 -4.47
CA LEU A 736 28.59 4.34 -4.88
C LEU A 736 27.17 4.74 -5.27
N ASP A 737 26.76 5.97 -4.91
CA ASP A 737 25.48 6.57 -5.30
C ASP A 737 25.30 6.59 -6.84
N PRO A 738 24.05 6.48 -7.35
CA PRO A 738 23.77 6.51 -8.78
C PRO A 738 24.11 7.87 -9.39
N SER A 739 24.54 7.88 -10.65
CA SER A 739 24.73 9.12 -11.38
C SER A 739 23.39 9.72 -11.82
N THR A 740 23.39 11.01 -12.16
CA THR A 740 22.24 11.66 -12.82
C THR A 740 22.02 11.13 -14.24
N GLU A 741 23.07 10.61 -14.89
CA GLU A 741 22.98 10.03 -16.23
C GLU A 741 22.20 8.70 -16.21
N ASP A 742 22.37 7.88 -15.16
CA ASP A 742 21.67 6.60 -14.96
C ASP A 742 20.14 6.79 -14.95
N MET A 743 19.68 7.89 -14.34
CA MET A 743 18.26 8.28 -14.25
C MET A 743 17.69 8.61 -15.63
N GLU A 744 18.42 9.42 -16.41
CA GLU A 744 17.99 9.89 -17.73
C GLU A 744 17.97 8.73 -18.73
N VAL A 745 18.99 7.87 -18.72
CA VAL A 745 19.05 6.64 -19.53
C VAL A 745 17.87 5.71 -19.24
N LEU A 746 17.48 5.53 -17.96
CA LEU A 746 16.29 4.74 -17.62
C LEU A 746 15.01 5.39 -18.13
N GLN A 747 14.86 6.71 -17.97
CA GLN A 747 13.66 7.42 -18.40
C GLN A 747 13.51 7.35 -19.93
N ASP A 748 14.60 7.47 -20.70
CA ASP A 748 14.58 7.35 -22.15
C ASP A 748 14.36 5.92 -22.67
N LEU A 749 14.83 4.90 -21.95
CA LEU A 749 14.41 3.51 -22.21
C LEU A 749 12.90 3.34 -21.96
N THR A 750 12.37 3.96 -20.91
CA THR A 750 10.96 3.86 -20.51
C THR A 750 10.05 4.63 -21.46
N ASN A 751 10.48 5.79 -21.95
CA ASN A 751 9.79 6.56 -22.99
C ASN A 751 9.65 5.71 -24.27
N ARG A 752 10.74 5.09 -24.74
CA ARG A 752 10.74 4.20 -25.92
C ARG A 752 9.82 2.98 -25.74
N ASP A 753 9.87 2.31 -24.58
CA ASP A 753 8.97 1.19 -24.29
C ASP A 753 7.49 1.61 -24.33
N LEU A 754 7.15 2.81 -23.85
CA LEU A 754 5.79 3.35 -23.85
C LEU A 754 5.33 3.79 -25.25
N GLU A 755 6.19 4.46 -26.02
CA GLU A 755 5.92 4.83 -27.42
C GLU A 755 5.64 3.60 -28.29
N LYS A 756 6.42 2.52 -28.10
CA LYS A 756 6.20 1.24 -28.79
C LYS A 756 4.87 0.59 -28.38
N GLN A 757 4.56 0.54 -27.09
CA GLN A 757 3.29 -0.01 -26.59
C GLN A 757 2.08 0.80 -27.09
N GLU A 758 2.16 2.12 -27.16
CA GLU A 758 1.09 2.97 -27.71
C GLU A 758 0.97 2.80 -29.24
N ARG A 759 2.06 2.54 -29.97
CA ARG A 759 2.03 2.16 -31.40
C ARG A 759 1.28 0.85 -31.60
N GLU A 760 1.67 -0.19 -30.88
CA GLU A 760 1.07 -1.54 -30.97
C GLU A 760 -0.40 -1.53 -30.54
N LYS A 761 -0.73 -0.84 -29.45
CA LYS A 761 -2.12 -0.60 -29.03
C LYS A 761 -2.93 0.14 -30.09
N THR A 762 -2.34 1.10 -30.80
CA THR A 762 -3.00 1.79 -31.92
C THR A 762 -3.21 0.87 -33.12
N LEU A 763 -2.21 0.06 -33.49
CA LEU A 763 -2.29 -0.93 -34.57
C LEU A 763 -3.43 -1.92 -34.30
N ASN A 764 -3.45 -2.55 -33.13
CA ASN A 764 -4.50 -3.49 -32.72
C ASN A 764 -5.88 -2.80 -32.65
N SER A 765 -5.94 -1.51 -32.27
CA SER A 765 -7.18 -0.72 -32.28
C SER A 765 -7.68 -0.33 -33.68
N LEU A 766 -6.80 -0.35 -34.68
CA LEU A 766 -7.14 -0.15 -36.09
C LEU A 766 -7.60 -1.49 -36.71
N GLU A 767 -6.82 -2.55 -36.52
CA GLU A 767 -7.13 -3.92 -36.92
C GLU A 767 -8.50 -4.38 -36.41
N ALA A 768 -8.73 -4.29 -35.10
CA ALA A 768 -10.00 -4.65 -34.49
C ALA A 768 -11.16 -3.79 -35.04
N PHE A 769 -10.95 -2.49 -35.26
CA PHE A 769 -11.98 -1.63 -35.83
C PHE A 769 -12.31 -1.98 -37.29
N ILE A 770 -11.32 -2.40 -38.09
CA ILE A 770 -11.52 -2.85 -39.48
C ILE A 770 -12.40 -4.10 -39.47
N PHE A 771 -11.99 -5.16 -38.77
CA PHE A 771 -12.75 -6.42 -38.75
C PHE A 771 -14.13 -6.30 -38.06
N GLU A 772 -14.22 -5.58 -36.93
CA GLU A 772 -15.49 -5.34 -36.23
C GLU A 772 -16.47 -4.55 -37.10
N THR A 773 -15.99 -3.59 -37.90
CA THR A 773 -16.86 -2.85 -38.82
C THR A 773 -17.22 -3.69 -40.05
N GLN A 774 -16.30 -4.47 -40.61
CA GLN A 774 -16.56 -5.37 -41.72
C GLN A 774 -17.66 -6.40 -41.38
N ASP A 775 -17.60 -7.03 -40.21
CA ASP A 775 -18.65 -7.95 -39.75
C ASP A 775 -20.02 -7.25 -39.64
N LYS A 776 -20.05 -6.07 -39.01
CA LYS A 776 -21.27 -5.26 -38.89
C LYS A 776 -21.88 -4.89 -40.24
N MET A 777 -21.10 -4.72 -41.31
CA MET A 777 -21.65 -4.47 -42.66
C MET A 777 -22.47 -5.64 -43.23
N TYR A 778 -22.37 -6.86 -42.67
CA TYR A 778 -23.23 -8.00 -43.03
C TYR A 778 -24.47 -8.13 -42.14
N GLN A 779 -24.55 -7.39 -41.02
CA GLN A 779 -25.66 -7.49 -40.08
C GLN A 779 -26.85 -6.63 -40.54
N ASN A 780 -28.06 -7.21 -40.51
CA ASN A 780 -29.29 -6.57 -41.00
C ASN A 780 -29.58 -5.20 -40.34
N GLU A 781 -29.23 -5.01 -39.06
CA GLU A 781 -29.43 -3.75 -38.34
C GLU A 781 -28.65 -2.57 -38.96
N TYR A 782 -27.47 -2.86 -39.54
CA TYR A 782 -26.58 -1.88 -40.16
C TYR A 782 -26.96 -1.68 -41.63
N LEU A 783 -27.18 -2.78 -42.37
CA LEU A 783 -27.69 -2.73 -43.75
C LEU A 783 -28.99 -1.94 -43.88
N ALA A 784 -29.85 -1.97 -42.85
CA ALA A 784 -31.11 -1.22 -42.83
C ALA A 784 -30.92 0.31 -42.73
N VAL A 785 -29.77 0.85 -42.31
CA VAL A 785 -29.58 2.29 -42.04
C VAL A 785 -28.50 2.97 -42.89
N VAL A 786 -28.02 2.29 -43.94
CA VAL A 786 -26.93 2.76 -44.81
C VAL A 786 -27.40 2.71 -46.26
N THR A 787 -27.08 3.73 -47.07
CA THR A 787 -27.37 3.66 -48.52
C THR A 787 -26.38 2.73 -49.22
N GLU A 788 -26.73 2.15 -50.38
CA GLU A 788 -25.77 1.33 -51.13
C GLU A 788 -24.49 2.12 -51.51
N GLU A 789 -24.60 3.44 -51.73
CA GLU A 789 -23.45 4.34 -51.95
C GLU A 789 -22.58 4.51 -50.69
N GLU A 790 -23.18 4.73 -49.51
CA GLU A 790 -22.45 4.79 -48.23
C GLU A 790 -21.79 3.44 -47.91
N LYS A 791 -22.47 2.34 -48.22
CA LYS A 791 -22.03 0.95 -47.99
C LYS A 791 -20.86 0.57 -48.89
N GLU A 792 -20.89 0.93 -50.17
CA GLU A 792 -19.76 0.72 -51.10
C GLU A 792 -18.56 1.56 -50.67
N GLN A 793 -18.76 2.83 -50.28
CA GLN A 793 -17.69 3.69 -49.75
C GLN A 793 -17.06 3.13 -48.46
N ILE A 794 -17.88 2.72 -47.48
CA ILE A 794 -17.40 2.14 -46.22
C ILE A 794 -16.64 0.82 -46.48
N THR A 795 -17.23 -0.09 -47.25
CA THR A 795 -16.63 -1.41 -47.53
C THR A 795 -15.34 -1.29 -48.34
N GLY A 796 -15.32 -0.39 -49.34
CA GLY A 796 -14.14 -0.06 -50.11
C GLY A 796 -13.02 0.53 -49.24
N LYS A 797 -13.32 1.49 -48.37
CA LYS A 797 -12.34 2.10 -47.45
C LYS A 797 -11.82 1.14 -46.37
N LEU A 798 -12.67 0.23 -45.87
CA LEU A 798 -12.23 -0.84 -44.97
C LEU A 798 -11.32 -1.83 -45.68
N SER A 799 -11.57 -2.13 -46.96
CA SER A 799 -10.72 -3.01 -47.78
C SER A 799 -9.38 -2.35 -48.12
N GLU A 800 -9.39 -1.06 -48.49
CA GLU A 800 -8.18 -0.23 -48.69
C GLU A 800 -7.33 -0.21 -47.41
N ALA A 801 -7.95 0.00 -46.24
CA ALA A 801 -7.25 0.00 -44.96
C ALA A 801 -6.71 -1.37 -44.56
N SER A 802 -7.42 -2.46 -44.88
CA SER A 802 -6.95 -3.84 -44.64
C SER A 802 -5.71 -4.16 -45.49
N ASN A 803 -5.78 -3.91 -46.81
CA ASN A 803 -4.65 -4.15 -47.71
C ASN A 803 -3.43 -3.29 -47.32
N TRP A 804 -3.65 -2.03 -46.96
CA TRP A 804 -2.60 -1.15 -46.44
C TRP A 804 -1.99 -1.65 -45.13
N MET A 805 -2.80 -2.29 -44.26
CA MET A 805 -2.32 -2.86 -43.00
C MET A 805 -1.39 -4.06 -43.23
N ASP A 806 -1.70 -4.91 -44.21
CA ASP A 806 -0.89 -6.06 -44.61
C ASP A 806 0.43 -5.65 -45.31
N GLU A 807 0.43 -4.58 -46.12
CA GLU A 807 1.61 -4.12 -46.86
C GLU A 807 2.52 -3.16 -46.05
N GLU A 808 1.96 -2.11 -45.45
CA GLU A 808 2.71 -1.02 -44.81
C GLU A 808 2.46 -0.92 -43.29
N GLY A 809 1.24 -1.23 -42.83
CA GLY A 809 0.76 -0.91 -41.48
C GLY A 809 1.58 -1.51 -40.33
N TYR A 810 2.17 -2.70 -40.53
CA TYR A 810 3.10 -3.28 -39.55
C TYR A 810 4.34 -2.41 -39.29
N THR A 811 4.82 -1.67 -40.31
CA THR A 811 5.95 -0.74 -40.22
C THR A 811 5.56 0.69 -39.89
N ALA A 812 4.28 1.05 -40.07
CA ALA A 812 3.77 2.41 -39.90
C ALA A 812 3.95 2.98 -38.48
N GLY A 813 4.08 4.30 -38.40
CA GLY A 813 4.23 5.05 -37.16
C GLY A 813 2.89 5.28 -36.43
N THR A 814 2.97 5.52 -35.13
CA THR A 814 1.80 5.75 -34.25
C THR A 814 0.87 6.86 -34.76
N LYS A 815 1.42 7.87 -35.44
CA LYS A 815 0.65 8.96 -36.05
C LYS A 815 -0.21 8.48 -37.22
N GLU A 816 0.38 7.75 -38.18
CA GLU A 816 -0.28 7.27 -39.39
C GLU A 816 -1.41 6.30 -39.04
N LEU A 817 -1.15 5.40 -38.10
CA LEU A 817 -2.16 4.47 -37.54
C LEU A 817 -3.34 5.23 -36.90
N LYS A 818 -3.07 6.32 -36.15
CA LYS A 818 -4.12 7.20 -35.58
C LYS A 818 -4.88 7.98 -36.65
N GLU A 819 -4.22 8.39 -37.74
CA GLU A 819 -4.83 9.12 -38.84
C GLU A 819 -5.76 8.20 -39.66
N LYS A 820 -5.32 7.00 -40.05
CA LYS A 820 -6.16 5.96 -40.69
C LYS A 820 -7.36 5.58 -39.81
N LEU A 821 -7.14 5.35 -38.51
CA LEU A 821 -8.22 5.06 -37.57
C LEU A 821 -9.20 6.23 -37.41
N SER A 822 -8.74 7.47 -37.53
CA SER A 822 -9.58 8.68 -37.52
C SER A 822 -10.40 8.83 -38.81
N GLU A 823 -9.83 8.48 -39.97
CA GLU A 823 -10.52 8.47 -41.27
C GLU A 823 -11.71 7.50 -41.24
N LEU A 824 -11.46 6.23 -40.91
CA LEU A 824 -12.49 5.20 -40.84
C LEU A 824 -13.57 5.51 -39.79
N LYS A 825 -13.17 5.99 -38.59
CA LYS A 825 -14.12 6.38 -37.54
C LYS A 825 -14.98 7.60 -37.90
N LYS A 826 -14.49 8.52 -38.75
CA LYS A 826 -15.29 9.63 -39.28
C LYS A 826 -16.32 9.13 -40.28
N LEU A 827 -15.90 8.28 -41.23
CA LEU A 827 -16.75 7.72 -42.27
C LEU A 827 -17.91 6.91 -41.67
N CYS A 828 -17.61 6.00 -40.74
CA CYS A 828 -18.62 5.12 -40.13
C CYS A 828 -19.51 5.81 -39.07
N LYS A 829 -19.23 7.06 -38.70
CA LYS A 829 -19.90 7.76 -37.58
C LYS A 829 -21.40 7.91 -37.78
N ALA A 830 -21.85 8.19 -39.01
CA ALA A 830 -23.27 8.36 -39.31
C ALA A 830 -24.04 7.04 -39.15
N MET A 831 -23.53 5.95 -39.74
CA MET A 831 -24.04 4.60 -39.59
C MET A 831 -24.16 4.19 -38.12
N PHE A 832 -23.05 4.26 -37.36
CA PHE A 832 -23.07 3.86 -35.95
C PHE A 832 -24.06 4.66 -35.11
N PHE A 833 -24.19 5.96 -35.37
CA PHE A 833 -25.18 6.79 -34.70
C PHE A 833 -26.63 6.38 -35.03
N ARG A 834 -26.94 6.07 -36.30
CA ARG A 834 -28.28 5.60 -36.71
C ARG A 834 -28.66 4.27 -36.05
N VAL A 835 -27.73 3.31 -35.96
CA VAL A 835 -27.98 2.01 -35.30
C VAL A 835 -28.13 2.16 -33.79
N GLU A 836 -27.19 2.86 -33.14
CA GLU A 836 -27.12 2.99 -31.68
C GLU A 836 -28.34 3.72 -31.10
N GLU A 837 -28.90 4.70 -31.82
CA GLU A 837 -30.18 5.33 -31.47
C GLU A 837 -31.34 4.34 -31.58
N ARG A 838 -31.50 3.66 -32.73
CA ARG A 838 -32.58 2.69 -32.98
C ARG A 838 -32.56 1.54 -31.97
N LYS A 839 -31.37 1.07 -31.57
CA LYS A 839 -31.17 0.03 -30.56
C LYS A 839 -31.60 0.46 -29.15
N LYS A 840 -31.53 1.76 -28.83
CA LYS A 840 -31.90 2.33 -27.53
C LYS A 840 -33.36 2.71 -27.40
N TRP A 841 -34.09 2.90 -28.51
CA TRP A 841 -35.48 3.33 -28.45
C TRP A 841 -36.42 2.36 -27.72
N PRO A 842 -36.38 1.02 -27.91
CA PRO A 842 -37.32 0.11 -27.24
C PRO A 842 -37.27 0.26 -25.71
N ASP A 843 -36.08 0.14 -25.12
CA ASP A 843 -35.88 0.22 -23.67
C ASP A 843 -36.24 1.61 -23.11
N ARG A 844 -35.84 2.69 -23.82
CA ARG A 844 -36.05 4.07 -23.36
C ARG A 844 -37.51 4.50 -23.48
N LEU A 845 -38.22 4.07 -24.52
CA LEU A 845 -39.65 4.31 -24.66
C LEU A 845 -40.45 3.45 -23.67
N ALA A 846 -40.09 2.19 -23.47
CA ALA A 846 -40.73 1.33 -22.47
C ALA A 846 -40.54 1.85 -21.04
N ALA A 847 -39.34 2.35 -20.70
CA ALA A 847 -39.09 3.01 -19.41
C ALA A 847 -39.94 4.28 -19.25
N LEU A 848 -40.04 5.12 -20.29
CA LEU A 848 -40.85 6.33 -20.29
C LEU A 848 -42.35 6.00 -20.10
N ASP A 849 -42.86 5.01 -20.84
CA ASP A 849 -44.26 4.58 -20.75
C ASP A 849 -44.58 3.91 -19.42
N SER A 850 -43.67 3.10 -18.87
CA SER A 850 -43.83 2.50 -17.54
C SER A 850 -43.87 3.55 -16.42
N ILE A 851 -43.01 4.57 -16.50
CA ILE A 851 -42.98 5.67 -15.52
C ILE A 851 -44.24 6.53 -15.67
N ALA A 852 -44.60 6.93 -16.89
CA ALA A 852 -45.82 7.69 -17.15
C ALA A 852 -47.08 6.94 -16.66
N ALA A 853 -47.24 5.66 -17.00
CA ALA A 853 -48.38 4.85 -16.56
C ALA A 853 -48.44 4.66 -15.03
N SER A 854 -47.29 4.47 -14.36
CA SER A 854 -47.20 4.40 -12.90
C SER A 854 -47.61 5.73 -12.24
N MET A 855 -47.16 6.85 -12.80
CA MET A 855 -47.49 8.19 -12.31
C MET A 855 -48.97 8.52 -12.54
N THR A 856 -49.52 8.27 -13.73
CA THR A 856 -50.96 8.44 -14.01
C THR A 856 -51.83 7.59 -13.09
N SER A 857 -51.42 6.35 -12.82
CA SER A 857 -52.10 5.47 -11.86
C SER A 857 -52.05 6.03 -10.43
N SER A 858 -50.91 6.60 -10.03
CA SER A 858 -50.71 7.23 -8.72
C SER A 858 -51.53 8.52 -8.57
N ILE A 859 -51.62 9.35 -9.61
CA ILE A 859 -52.49 10.53 -9.64
C ILE A 859 -53.96 10.08 -9.53
N HIS A 860 -54.40 9.11 -10.33
CA HIS A 860 -55.78 8.64 -10.31
C HIS A 860 -56.16 8.06 -8.93
N PHE A 861 -55.25 7.31 -8.29
CA PHE A 861 -55.41 6.84 -6.92
C PHE A 861 -55.56 8.01 -5.93
N LEU A 862 -54.62 8.98 -5.92
CA LEU A 862 -54.68 10.14 -5.03
C LEU A 862 -55.93 11.00 -5.24
N SER A 863 -56.28 11.29 -6.49
CA SER A 863 -57.49 12.03 -6.86
C SER A 863 -58.78 11.29 -6.50
N PHE A 864 -58.79 9.95 -6.49
CA PHE A 864 -59.93 9.17 -6.00
C PHE A 864 -60.12 9.28 -4.47
N PHE A 865 -59.04 9.43 -3.71
CA PHE A 865 -59.12 9.71 -2.26
C PHE A 865 -59.45 11.17 -1.94
N LEU A 866 -59.09 12.12 -2.80
CA LEU A 866 -59.47 13.54 -2.66
C LEU A 866 -60.93 13.81 -3.09
N ASN A 867 -61.44 13.12 -4.11
CA ASN A 867 -62.78 13.32 -4.66
C ASN A 867 -63.89 12.48 -3.98
N LYS A 868 -63.54 11.60 -3.04
CA LYS A 868 -64.49 10.96 -2.13
C LYS A 868 -64.47 11.65 -0.78
N GLU A 869 -65.63 11.83 -0.17
CA GLU A 869 -65.81 12.46 1.16
C GLU A 869 -65.32 11.56 2.31
N ILE A 870 -64.03 11.22 2.30
CA ILE A 870 -63.32 10.66 3.45
C ILE A 870 -62.64 11.83 4.15
N LEU A 871 -62.91 12.03 5.45
CA LEU A 871 -62.47 13.21 6.19
C LEU A 871 -60.94 13.29 6.34
N ILE A 872 -60.29 13.91 5.37
CA ILE A 872 -58.96 14.53 5.50
C ILE A 872 -59.20 16.04 5.52
N PRO A 873 -59.09 16.71 6.69
CA PRO A 873 -59.16 18.17 6.76
C PRO A 873 -58.09 18.80 5.84
N GLU A 874 -58.35 19.97 5.27
CA GLU A 874 -57.41 20.65 4.36
C GLU A 874 -56.01 20.82 4.99
N GLY A 875 -55.93 21.00 6.31
CA GLY A 875 -54.69 21.11 7.07
C GLY A 875 -53.87 19.82 7.27
N ASP A 876 -54.36 18.67 6.79
CA ASP A 876 -53.68 17.35 6.85
C ASP A 876 -53.41 16.76 5.44
N GLN A 877 -53.69 17.51 4.36
CA GLN A 877 -53.39 17.07 2.98
C GLN A 877 -51.89 17.17 2.68
N ILE A 878 -51.25 16.04 2.35
CA ILE A 878 -49.81 15.95 2.05
C ILE A 878 -49.46 16.58 0.68
N PHE A 879 -50.38 16.49 -0.28
CA PHE A 879 -50.24 17.01 -1.65
C PHE A 879 -51.35 17.99 -1.95
N THR A 880 -51.01 19.10 -2.62
CA THR A 880 -52.01 20.06 -3.09
C THR A 880 -52.56 19.67 -4.46
N GLU A 881 -53.80 20.06 -4.75
CA GLU A 881 -54.42 19.86 -6.06
C GLU A 881 -53.58 20.50 -7.20
N VAL A 882 -52.91 21.62 -6.92
CA VAL A 882 -52.02 22.33 -7.87
C VAL A 882 -50.77 21.50 -8.20
N GLU A 883 -50.18 20.82 -7.22
CA GLU A 883 -49.03 19.94 -7.45
C GLU A 883 -49.41 18.70 -8.27
N LEU A 884 -50.58 18.09 -7.98
CA LEU A 884 -51.08 16.94 -8.75
C LEU A 884 -51.43 17.33 -10.19
N LYS A 885 -52.11 18.46 -10.40
CA LYS A 885 -52.36 19.03 -11.74
C LYS A 885 -51.08 19.42 -12.48
N THR A 886 -50.03 19.83 -11.76
CA THR A 886 -48.72 20.11 -12.35
C THR A 886 -48.04 18.82 -12.82
N LEU A 887 -48.11 17.75 -12.03
CA LEU A 887 -47.61 16.43 -12.42
C LEU A 887 -48.37 15.88 -13.64
N GLU A 888 -49.71 15.94 -13.61
CA GLU A 888 -50.59 15.54 -14.71
C GLU A 888 -50.26 16.30 -16.01
N ARG A 889 -50.07 17.62 -15.92
CA ARG A 889 -49.63 18.44 -17.06
C ARG A 889 -48.28 17.99 -17.61
N VAL A 890 -47.27 17.74 -16.76
CA VAL A 890 -45.93 17.31 -17.21
C VAL A 890 -45.94 15.91 -17.84
N ILE A 891 -46.78 14.99 -17.35
CA ILE A 891 -47.01 13.69 -17.99
C ILE A 891 -47.64 13.90 -19.37
N ASN A 892 -48.73 14.67 -19.46
CA ASN A 892 -49.44 14.90 -20.71
C ASN A 892 -48.56 15.62 -21.76
N GLU A 893 -47.81 16.66 -21.37
CA GLU A 893 -46.82 17.33 -22.23
C GLU A 893 -45.69 16.40 -22.69
N THR A 894 -45.34 15.40 -21.87
CA THR A 894 -44.32 14.40 -22.22
C THR A 894 -44.87 13.33 -23.16
N MET A 895 -46.09 12.84 -22.93
CA MET A 895 -46.75 11.85 -23.78
C MET A 895 -47.16 12.40 -25.14
N THR A 896 -47.65 13.64 -25.20
CA THR A 896 -47.90 14.35 -26.46
C THR A 896 -46.60 14.49 -27.26
N TRP A 897 -45.54 15.03 -26.64
CA TRP A 897 -44.22 15.12 -27.27
C TRP A 897 -43.70 13.75 -27.75
N LYS A 898 -43.85 12.68 -26.96
CA LYS A 898 -43.42 11.33 -27.34
C LYS A 898 -44.13 10.87 -28.61
N ASN A 899 -45.45 11.00 -28.65
CA ASN A 899 -46.28 10.56 -29.76
C ASN A 899 -46.03 11.41 -31.02
N GLU A 900 -45.87 12.72 -30.89
CA GLU A 900 -45.51 13.63 -31.99
C GLU A 900 -44.12 13.29 -32.55
N THR A 901 -43.11 13.12 -31.68
CA THR A 901 -41.72 12.84 -32.10
C THR A 901 -41.60 11.45 -32.74
N ILE A 902 -42.34 10.44 -32.27
CA ILE A 902 -42.44 9.12 -32.94
C ILE A 902 -43.10 9.28 -34.30
N ALA A 903 -44.24 9.99 -34.39
CA ALA A 903 -44.94 10.21 -35.65
C ALA A 903 -44.15 11.10 -36.64
N GLU A 904 -43.16 11.88 -36.19
CA GLU A 904 -42.16 12.52 -37.07
C GLU A 904 -41.05 11.54 -37.48
N GLN A 905 -40.56 10.71 -36.54
CA GLN A 905 -39.53 9.71 -36.82
C GLN A 905 -39.98 8.63 -37.81
N GLU A 906 -41.27 8.24 -37.80
CA GLU A 906 -41.86 7.29 -38.74
C GLU A 906 -41.96 7.82 -40.18
N LYS A 907 -41.86 9.14 -40.39
CA LYS A 907 -41.87 9.77 -41.72
C LYS A 907 -40.50 9.79 -42.40
N LEU A 908 -39.42 9.51 -41.65
CA LEU A 908 -38.04 9.59 -42.11
C LEU A 908 -37.52 8.22 -42.54
N SER A 909 -36.64 8.22 -43.54
CA SER A 909 -35.94 7.02 -43.98
C SER A 909 -35.13 6.40 -42.83
N PRO A 910 -35.00 5.07 -42.78
CA PRO A 910 -33.99 4.38 -41.97
C PRO A 910 -32.57 4.97 -42.08
N THR A 911 -32.21 5.46 -43.28
CA THR A 911 -30.91 6.06 -43.64
C THR A 911 -30.77 7.55 -43.30
N GLU A 912 -31.82 8.23 -42.87
CA GLU A 912 -31.75 9.64 -42.48
C GLU A 912 -31.27 9.80 -41.03
N LYS A 913 -30.86 11.02 -40.66
CA LYS A 913 -30.50 11.30 -39.26
C LYS A 913 -31.78 11.24 -38.41
N PRO A 914 -31.82 10.47 -37.32
CA PRO A 914 -33.00 10.44 -36.46
C PRO A 914 -33.32 11.79 -35.81
N VAL A 915 -34.62 12.02 -35.63
CA VAL A 915 -35.22 13.13 -34.87
C VAL A 915 -35.60 12.69 -33.46
N LEU A 916 -36.03 11.43 -33.28
CA LEU A 916 -36.18 10.84 -31.96
C LEU A 916 -34.81 10.52 -31.37
N LEU A 917 -34.26 11.45 -30.58
CA LEU A 917 -32.97 11.26 -29.92
C LEU A 917 -33.14 10.66 -28.53
N SER A 918 -32.38 9.60 -28.26
CA SER A 918 -32.34 8.87 -27.01
C SER A 918 -31.98 9.76 -25.81
N LYS A 919 -31.20 10.82 -26.05
CA LYS A 919 -30.87 11.87 -25.07
C LYS A 919 -32.08 12.71 -24.67
N ASP A 920 -32.99 12.98 -25.60
CA ASP A 920 -34.16 13.82 -25.35
C ASP A 920 -35.24 13.02 -24.60
N ILE A 921 -35.30 11.70 -24.84
CA ILE A 921 -36.05 10.75 -24.00
C ILE A 921 -35.49 10.73 -22.56
N GLU A 922 -34.16 10.67 -22.38
CA GLU A 922 -33.51 10.79 -21.05
C GLU A 922 -33.82 12.12 -20.36
N ALA A 923 -33.84 13.23 -21.09
CA ALA A 923 -34.20 14.53 -20.54
C ALA A 923 -35.65 14.53 -20.01
N LYS A 924 -36.60 13.98 -20.78
CA LYS A 924 -38.01 13.85 -20.39
C LYS A 924 -38.21 12.90 -19.20
N LEU A 925 -37.51 11.77 -19.18
CA LEU A 925 -37.44 10.86 -18.03
C LEU A 925 -36.95 11.57 -16.77
N SER A 926 -35.86 12.34 -16.86
CA SER A 926 -35.29 13.07 -15.71
C SER A 926 -36.20 14.18 -15.17
N LEU A 927 -37.04 14.79 -16.03
CA LEU A 927 -38.06 15.75 -15.60
C LEU A 927 -39.18 15.05 -14.82
N LEU A 928 -39.71 13.93 -15.32
CA LEU A 928 -40.73 13.15 -14.62
C LEU A 928 -40.21 12.64 -13.26
N ASP A 929 -39.02 12.03 -13.23
CA ASP A 929 -38.41 11.52 -12.00
C ASP A 929 -38.12 12.64 -10.97
N ARG A 930 -37.76 13.85 -11.41
CA ARG A 930 -37.60 15.01 -10.52
C ARG A 930 -38.91 15.37 -9.82
N GLU A 931 -40.01 15.47 -10.56
CA GLU A 931 -41.31 15.82 -9.97
C GLU A 931 -41.85 14.68 -9.07
N VAL A 932 -41.62 13.41 -9.43
CA VAL A 932 -41.91 12.25 -8.57
C VAL A 932 -41.12 12.33 -7.27
N ASN A 933 -39.80 12.55 -7.32
CA ASN A 933 -38.97 12.62 -6.13
C ASN A 933 -39.30 13.83 -5.24
N TYR A 934 -39.71 14.96 -5.81
CA TYR A 934 -40.25 16.08 -5.04
C TYR A 934 -41.44 15.65 -4.19
N LEU A 935 -42.43 14.98 -4.79
CA LEU A 935 -43.62 14.49 -4.09
C LEU A 935 -43.30 13.36 -3.10
N LEU A 936 -42.50 12.37 -3.48
CA LEU A 936 -42.10 11.28 -2.58
C LEU A 936 -41.35 11.79 -1.35
N ASN A 937 -40.50 12.80 -1.50
CA ASN A 937 -39.82 13.41 -0.36
C ASN A 937 -40.78 14.26 0.50
N LYS A 938 -41.71 15.01 -0.12
CA LYS A 938 -42.77 15.74 0.62
C LYS A 938 -43.61 14.79 1.49
N ALA A 939 -43.96 13.61 0.98
CA ALA A 939 -44.64 12.57 1.75
C ALA A 939 -43.79 11.96 2.86
N LYS A 940 -42.51 11.63 2.59
CA LYS A 940 -41.58 11.06 3.59
C LYS A 940 -41.32 11.96 4.80
N PHE A 941 -41.47 13.28 4.65
CA PHE A 941 -41.21 14.26 5.72
C PHE A 941 -42.47 14.87 6.36
N ALA A 942 -43.68 14.43 5.95
CA ALA A 942 -44.93 14.82 6.60
C ALA A 942 -45.05 14.20 8.01
N LYS A 943 -45.40 15.00 9.02
CA LYS A 943 -45.63 14.56 10.41
C LYS A 943 -47.10 14.69 10.80
N PRO A 944 -47.71 13.69 11.47
CA PRO A 944 -49.07 13.81 12.00
C PRO A 944 -49.13 14.75 13.20
N LYS A 945 -50.26 15.46 13.37
CA LYS A 945 -50.55 16.33 14.53
C LYS A 945 -51.26 15.55 15.65
N PRO A 946 -51.17 16.00 16.92
CA PRO A 946 -51.91 15.40 18.04
C PRO A 946 -53.43 15.65 17.95
N LYS A 947 -54.23 14.80 18.62
CA LYS A 947 -55.69 14.97 18.75
C LYS A 947 -56.07 15.40 20.18
N ASP A 948 -56.94 16.41 20.28
CA ASP A 948 -57.56 16.81 21.55
C ASP A 948 -58.69 15.87 21.99
N LYS A 949 -59.01 15.88 23.29
CA LYS A 949 -60.00 14.99 23.91
C LYS A 949 -61.35 15.67 24.15
N ALA A 950 -62.43 14.97 23.83
CA ALA A 950 -63.80 15.37 24.13
C ALA A 950 -64.17 15.20 25.62
N LYS A 951 -65.27 15.84 26.04
CA LYS A 951 -65.99 15.55 27.29
C LYS A 951 -67.49 15.70 27.08
N ASP A 952 -68.24 14.73 27.59
CA ASP A 952 -69.70 14.79 27.73
C ASP A 952 -70.12 14.87 29.21
N LYS A 953 -71.42 14.99 29.50
CA LYS A 953 -71.91 15.46 30.82
C LYS A 953 -72.11 14.38 31.92
N ASN A 954 -72.03 14.86 33.17
CA ASN A 954 -72.45 14.26 34.46
C ASN A 954 -73.85 13.57 34.39
N THR A 955 -74.20 12.59 35.25
CA THR A 955 -74.27 12.69 36.73
C THR A 955 -74.04 11.39 37.56
N THR A 956 -73.85 11.61 38.87
CA THR A 956 -73.77 10.66 40.01
C THR A 956 -75.08 9.85 40.24
N SER A 957 -75.17 8.82 41.12
CA SER A 957 -74.45 8.58 42.39
C SER A 957 -74.42 7.09 42.85
N THR A 958 -73.39 6.75 43.65
CA THR A 958 -73.28 5.85 44.85
C THR A 958 -74.45 4.90 45.26
N GLU A 959 -74.23 3.74 45.93
CA GLU A 959 -73.05 3.24 46.68
C GLU A 959 -73.03 1.70 46.94
N ASN A 960 -71.82 1.13 47.20
CA ASN A 960 -71.44 -0.03 48.06
C ASN A 960 -72.27 -1.34 48.12
N SER A 961 -71.71 -2.57 48.18
CA SER A 961 -70.34 -3.14 48.17
C SER A 961 -70.47 -4.71 48.02
N LYS A 962 -69.55 -5.68 48.27
CA LYS A 962 -68.21 -5.77 48.92
C LYS A 962 -67.53 -7.15 48.63
N ALA A 963 -66.20 -7.23 48.81
CA ALA A 963 -65.36 -8.42 49.12
C ALA A 963 -65.14 -9.53 48.04
N ASN A 964 -64.14 -10.41 48.31
CA ASN A 964 -63.37 -11.25 47.36
C ASN A 964 -63.40 -12.77 47.70
N SER A 965 -62.81 -13.60 46.81
CA SER A 965 -62.28 -14.98 47.01
C SER A 965 -63.30 -16.13 47.20
N THR A 966 -63.07 -17.41 46.81
CA THR A 966 -61.85 -18.11 46.31
C THR A 966 -62.18 -19.27 45.31
N GLU A 967 -61.25 -20.23 45.10
CA GLU A 967 -61.26 -21.43 44.22
C GLU A 967 -62.41 -22.46 44.51
N ASP A 968 -62.63 -23.62 43.84
CA ASP A 968 -61.71 -24.62 43.22
C ASP A 968 -62.44 -25.74 42.39
N ALA A 969 -61.67 -26.67 41.81
CA ALA A 969 -61.92 -28.13 41.62
C ALA A 969 -62.81 -28.75 40.47
N GLU A 970 -62.12 -29.18 39.39
CA GLU A 970 -61.96 -30.59 38.90
C GLU A 970 -63.00 -31.43 38.06
N LYS A 971 -62.45 -32.39 37.27
CA LYS A 971 -63.02 -33.61 36.59
C LYS A 971 -63.88 -33.42 35.30
N VAL A 972 -63.90 -34.29 34.25
CA VAL A 972 -63.26 -35.60 33.86
C VAL A 972 -63.41 -35.73 32.29
N ILE A 973 -62.44 -36.12 31.42
CA ILE A 973 -61.73 -37.43 31.14
C ILE A 973 -62.60 -38.49 30.38
N PRO A 974 -62.10 -39.28 29.37
CA PRO A 974 -60.97 -39.17 28.41
C PRO A 974 -61.44 -39.49 26.94
N PRO A 975 -60.70 -40.09 25.93
CA PRO A 975 -59.76 -41.25 25.95
C PRO A 975 -58.37 -41.05 25.28
N LYS A 976 -57.52 -42.10 25.33
CA LYS A 976 -56.25 -42.34 24.59
C LYS A 976 -56.45 -43.61 23.71
N SER A 977 -55.66 -43.96 22.68
CA SER A 977 -54.21 -44.29 22.66
C SER A 977 -53.78 -44.75 21.24
N ASP A 978 -52.50 -44.94 20.84
CA ASP A 978 -51.19 -44.33 21.17
C ASP A 978 -50.07 -44.88 20.21
N ASP A 979 -48.95 -44.13 20.10
CA ASP A 979 -47.52 -44.49 19.84
C ASP A 979 -47.00 -45.38 18.66
N GLU A 980 -46.08 -44.81 17.85
CA GLU A 980 -44.73 -45.34 17.50
C GLU A 980 -43.81 -44.20 16.98
N GLU A 981 -42.47 -44.33 16.98
CA GLU A 981 -41.49 -43.20 16.92
C GLU A 981 -40.37 -43.33 15.81
N PRO A 982 -39.20 -42.62 15.78
CA PRO A 982 -38.67 -41.95 14.56
C PRO A 982 -37.37 -42.65 14.00
N PRO A 983 -36.60 -42.16 12.96
CA PRO A 983 -35.92 -40.85 12.92
C PRO A 983 -35.59 -40.25 11.51
N THR A 984 -34.68 -39.26 11.51
CA THR A 984 -33.82 -38.76 10.41
C THR A 984 -34.45 -37.91 9.28
N ALA A 985 -33.64 -36.93 8.83
CA ALA A 985 -33.91 -36.03 7.71
C ALA A 985 -32.63 -35.93 6.86
N GLU A 986 -32.79 -35.88 5.53
CA GLU A 986 -31.72 -35.68 4.57
C GLU A 986 -32.01 -34.48 3.65
N GLU A 987 -30.97 -34.09 2.93
CA GLU A 987 -30.76 -32.79 2.28
C GLU A 987 -31.67 -32.55 1.07
N LYS A 988 -31.86 -31.25 0.75
CA LYS A 988 -32.02 -30.79 -0.64
C LYS A 988 -31.23 -29.52 -0.87
N GLU A 989 -30.17 -29.63 -1.65
CA GLU A 989 -29.47 -28.48 -2.24
C GLU A 989 -30.31 -27.89 -3.38
N GLU A 990 -30.22 -26.58 -3.60
CA GLU A 990 -30.59 -25.95 -4.88
C GLU A 990 -29.31 -25.61 -5.65
N THR A 991 -29.00 -26.43 -6.67
CA THR A 991 -27.79 -26.26 -7.48
C THR A 991 -27.96 -25.13 -8.49
N ILE A 992 -27.19 -24.04 -8.35
CA ILE A 992 -27.05 -23.02 -9.38
C ILE A 992 -26.02 -23.49 -10.41
N LEU A 993 -26.36 -23.41 -11.69
CA LEU A 993 -25.50 -23.81 -12.80
C LEU A 993 -24.45 -22.73 -13.11
N GLU A 994 -23.18 -23.00 -12.83
CA GLU A 994 -22.08 -22.29 -13.50
C GLU A 994 -21.87 -22.85 -14.91
N LEU A 995 -21.70 -21.95 -15.88
CA LEU A 995 -21.35 -22.26 -17.26
C LEU A 995 -19.82 -22.29 -17.41
N ASN A 996 -19.30 -23.34 -18.04
CA ASN A 996 -17.98 -23.32 -18.67
C ASN A 996 -18.10 -23.81 -20.13
N PRO A 997 -17.30 -23.26 -21.06
CA PRO A 997 -17.51 -23.47 -22.50
C PRO A 997 -16.97 -24.83 -22.97
N ALA A 998 -17.56 -25.34 -24.05
CA ALA A 998 -17.10 -26.56 -24.72
C ALA A 998 -16.08 -26.26 -25.82
N GLU A 999 -15.09 -27.15 -25.99
CA GLU A 999 -14.42 -27.32 -27.29
C GLU A 999 -15.18 -28.35 -28.13
N ASN A 1000 -15.32 -28.10 -29.43
CA ASN A 1000 -15.90 -29.04 -30.38
C ASN A 1000 -14.83 -30.04 -30.86
N THR A 1001 -15.23 -31.30 -31.05
CA THR A 1001 -14.73 -32.14 -32.15
C THR A 1001 -15.82 -33.11 -32.60
N ASP A 1002 -15.85 -33.43 -33.88
CA ASP A 1002 -17.00 -34.01 -34.59
C ASP A 1002 -16.69 -35.39 -35.21
N THR A 1003 -17.74 -36.13 -35.55
CA THR A 1003 -17.78 -37.40 -36.32
C THR A 1003 -17.27 -38.67 -35.60
N GLY A 1004 -17.75 -39.87 -36.00
CA GLY A 1004 -17.10 -41.13 -35.58
C GLY A 1004 -17.84 -42.48 -35.75
N ASN A 1005 -19.19 -42.50 -35.66
CA ASN A 1005 -20.10 -43.64 -35.94
C ASN A 1005 -19.52 -45.08 -36.11
N SER A 1006 -19.69 -45.98 -35.12
CA SER A 1006 -19.87 -47.43 -35.39
C SER A 1006 -20.44 -48.30 -34.23
N GLN A 1007 -21.64 -48.82 -34.46
CA GLN A 1007 -22.18 -50.16 -34.12
C GLN A 1007 -21.65 -50.99 -32.92
N SER A 1008 -22.49 -51.09 -31.88
CA SER A 1008 -22.97 -52.32 -31.19
C SER A 1008 -22.02 -53.50 -30.85
N THR A 1009 -22.04 -53.95 -29.58
CA THR A 1009 -22.81 -55.17 -29.16
C THR A 1009 -22.83 -55.43 -27.64
N ASN A 1010 -24.00 -55.93 -27.17
CA ASN A 1010 -24.26 -56.90 -26.09
C ASN A 1010 -23.61 -56.79 -24.67
N HIS A 1011 -24.50 -56.57 -23.68
CA HIS A 1011 -24.50 -57.12 -22.30
C HIS A 1011 -24.44 -58.69 -22.29
N PRO A 1012 -24.23 -59.40 -21.14
CA PRO A 1012 -24.55 -58.99 -19.77
C PRO A 1012 -23.55 -59.32 -18.62
N ASP A 1013 -23.80 -58.65 -17.49
CA ASP A 1013 -23.76 -59.04 -16.06
C ASP A 1013 -22.71 -60.02 -15.49
N ILE A 1014 -22.14 -59.65 -14.34
CA ILE A 1014 -22.22 -60.44 -13.07
C ILE A 1014 -21.77 -59.58 -11.85
N SER A 1015 -22.24 -59.97 -10.66
CA SER A 1015 -22.03 -59.40 -9.30
C SER A 1015 -20.72 -58.62 -9.06
N VAL A 1016 -20.73 -57.42 -8.47
CA VAL A 1016 -21.06 -57.12 -7.06
C VAL A 1016 -20.20 -57.90 -6.05
N ASP A 1017 -19.23 -57.22 -5.43
CA ASP A 1017 -19.10 -57.21 -3.97
C ASP A 1017 -18.35 -55.95 -3.50
N ALA A 1018 -18.56 -55.50 -2.26
CA ALA A 1018 -18.02 -54.24 -1.75
C ALA A 1018 -17.64 -54.29 -0.27
N LYS A 1019 -16.38 -53.92 0.03
CA LYS A 1019 -15.84 -53.48 1.34
C LYS A 1019 -14.45 -52.86 1.09
N SER A 1020 -14.31 -51.54 1.19
CA SER A 1020 -14.18 -50.74 2.43
C SER A 1020 -12.80 -50.88 3.10
N PHE A 1021 -12.03 -49.78 3.10
CA PHE A 1021 -11.33 -49.30 4.28
C PHE A 1021 -11.10 -47.80 4.16
N GLN A 1022 -11.21 -47.08 5.29
CA GLN A 1022 -10.94 -45.65 5.37
C GLN A 1022 -9.44 -45.43 5.60
N HIS A 1023 -8.86 -44.43 4.94
CA HIS A 1023 -8.15 -43.36 5.66
C HIS A 1023 -8.00 -42.09 4.84
#